data_AF-A0AAU8AFH3-F1
#
_entry.id   AF-A0AAU8AFH3-F1
#
_cell.length_a   1.000
_cell.length_b   1.000
_cell.length_c   1.000
_cell.angle_alpha   90.00
_cell.angle_beta   90.00
_cell.angle_gamma   90.00
#
_symmetry.space_group_name_H-M   'P 1'
#
loop_
_entity.id
_entity.type
_entity.pdbx_description
1 polymer ?
#
loop_
_entity_poly.entity_id
_entity_poly.type
_entity_poly.pdbx_seq_one_letter_code
_entity_poly.pdbx_strand_id
1 'polypeptide(L)'
;MTYQSTISSNQGATCGDVLSWAKGVGENRDAIYELEKVPARMGMADNDIGLIPADLPHFHHVIAKTPYGVVSNARDLEKARRRGNSRLGKLLERFHSAHGTVKPAGVATSFDPVIQAVQNREGFTDEGADFPTSRHKSLFALRARCQVTLDALDQAEIDRIFREATTEKRRALRRAINLLGDLQRGHNRWPDVMPFLPAAELSVPKTSDRAERILWDSLPETFRLDAEAVFREVLLTPADLAAWITEQMAAGIASADINRAVNERVKGRGRRPKNSMTAIAGYKGGVTWLVRQHKQHVGSFGSLPALRDLMGRELITAAIEDQIARSDASPNLKDAAKSQTLANRLTNLRTIARHGLHDPEIVAHIDVLKVAYHDYVVLPEQMTEEADQTCRMLQHRPDLAARFVNAPSTLARNAEAALAEAEAADDRDKEDVALRLYAAAALHAIQASRPLRTSNLIALRHRGSAEIGGNVTWIRKGEHAELRFLQGEIKNDQVVTVHLLGEDARILWTWMEVHRKRFLELRDLSDSPYVFPGAARPRFVKDAITLPKGCMAPATMAEVWALGDERIGLGISPHACRHAIATLILAVEPGNFAKAASVLSDTEETVRRHYGRDSGELAAKAVRTALLERHPDIFKRMKGRLK
;
A
#
# COMPACT_ATOMS: atom_id res chain seq x y z
N MET A 1 -19.32 -34.15 6.78
CA MET A 1 -18.40 -33.88 5.66
C MET A 1 -17.20 -33.15 6.22
N THR A 2 -16.11 -33.89 6.42
CA THR A 2 -14.88 -33.42 7.04
C THR A 2 -14.05 -32.75 5.95
N TYR A 3 -13.81 -31.45 6.06
CA TYR A 3 -12.93 -30.71 5.17
C TYR A 3 -11.49 -31.17 5.45
N GLN A 4 -11.02 -32.19 4.72
CA GLN A 4 -9.59 -32.48 4.61
C GLN A 4 -9.02 -31.46 3.63
N SER A 5 -8.31 -30.45 4.14
CA SER A 5 -7.47 -29.64 3.29
C SER A 5 -6.33 -30.53 2.77
N THR A 6 -6.25 -30.62 1.46
CA THR A 6 -5.08 -31.15 0.76
C THR A 6 -3.92 -30.20 1.01
N ILE A 7 -3.16 -30.46 2.08
CA ILE A 7 -1.88 -29.80 2.36
C ILE A 7 -0.90 -30.31 1.30
N SER A 8 -0.57 -29.42 0.36
CA SER A 8 0.40 -29.66 -0.69
C SER A 8 1.78 -29.92 -0.08
N SER A 9 2.41 -31.03 -0.47
CA SER A 9 3.62 -31.62 0.10
C SER A 9 4.92 -30.90 -0.28
N ASN A 10 4.96 -29.57 -0.19
CA ASN A 10 6.13 -28.77 -0.56
C ASN A 10 6.40 -27.58 0.40
N GLN A 11 6.02 -27.71 1.67
CA GLN A 11 6.25 -26.64 2.65
C GLN A 11 7.68 -26.74 3.19
N GLY A 12 8.49 -25.72 2.92
CA GLY A 12 9.76 -25.50 3.60
C GLY A 12 9.58 -25.30 5.11
N ALA A 13 10.69 -25.19 5.85
CA ALA A 13 10.67 -25.08 7.31
C ALA A 13 9.75 -23.96 7.82
N THR A 14 9.05 -24.24 8.92
CA THR A 14 8.07 -23.35 9.56
C THR A 14 8.64 -22.75 10.85
N CYS A 15 8.04 -21.68 11.36
CA CYS A 15 8.44 -21.09 12.64
C CYS A 15 8.23 -22.06 13.81
N GLY A 16 7.31 -23.02 13.69
CA GLY A 16 7.15 -24.13 14.63
C GLY A 16 8.34 -25.08 14.66
N ASP A 17 8.92 -25.37 13.50
CA ASP A 17 10.15 -26.18 13.39
C ASP A 17 11.33 -25.45 14.03
N VAL A 18 11.46 -24.14 13.76
CA VAL A 18 12.49 -23.29 14.40
C VAL A 18 12.33 -23.26 15.91
N LEU A 19 11.09 -23.14 16.40
CA LEU A 19 10.82 -23.09 17.84
C LEU A 19 11.21 -24.41 18.52
N SER A 20 10.83 -25.53 17.91
CA SER A 20 11.14 -26.88 18.41
C SER A 20 12.65 -27.12 18.44
N TRP A 21 13.35 -26.78 17.36
CA TRP A 21 14.81 -26.85 17.29
C TRP A 21 15.48 -25.94 18.32
N ALA A 22 15.09 -24.66 18.40
CA ALA A 22 15.71 -23.68 19.28
C ALA A 22 15.60 -24.11 20.76
N LYS A 23 14.45 -24.68 21.15
CA LYS A 23 14.27 -25.27 22.49
C LYS A 23 15.14 -26.52 22.68
N GLY A 24 15.22 -27.38 21.67
CA GLY A 24 16.01 -28.62 21.72
C GLY A 24 17.53 -28.39 21.86
N VAL A 25 18.08 -27.36 21.22
CA VAL A 25 19.52 -27.05 21.26
C VAL A 25 19.91 -25.99 22.30
N GLY A 26 18.95 -25.49 23.08
CA GLY A 26 19.22 -24.52 24.15
C GLY A 26 19.59 -23.12 23.64
N GLU A 27 18.96 -22.66 22.55
CA GLU A 27 19.14 -21.30 22.03
C GLU A 27 18.82 -20.22 23.07
N ASN A 28 19.34 -19.01 22.83
CA ASN A 28 19.15 -17.90 23.74
C ASN A 28 17.65 -17.64 24.01
N ARG A 29 17.26 -17.67 25.29
CA ARG A 29 15.88 -17.48 25.77
C ARG A 29 15.23 -16.21 25.20
N ASP A 30 15.98 -15.12 25.07
CA ASP A 30 15.47 -13.89 24.47
C ASP A 30 15.09 -14.06 23.01
N ALA A 31 15.85 -14.85 22.23
CA ALA A 31 15.53 -15.10 20.83
C ALA A 31 14.31 -16.01 20.68
N ILE A 32 14.18 -17.02 21.56
CA ILE A 32 13.00 -17.88 21.63
C ILE A 32 11.75 -17.06 21.95
N TYR A 33 11.82 -16.16 22.93
CA TYR A 33 10.70 -15.27 23.23
C TYR A 33 10.32 -14.34 22.08
N GLU A 34 11.30 -13.86 21.30
CA GLU A 34 11.01 -13.05 20.13
C GLU A 34 10.34 -13.85 19.00
N LEU A 35 10.66 -15.15 18.88
CA LEU A 35 9.98 -16.07 17.97
C LEU A 35 8.55 -16.37 18.43
N GLU A 36 8.32 -16.60 19.72
CA GLU A 36 6.99 -16.86 20.29
C GLU A 36 6.02 -15.67 20.15
N LYS A 37 6.53 -14.45 19.95
CA LYS A 37 5.70 -13.26 19.68
C LYS A 37 5.18 -13.18 18.24
N VAL A 38 5.75 -13.94 17.31
CA VAL A 38 5.43 -13.83 15.87
C VAL A 38 3.95 -14.07 15.57
N PRO A 39 3.29 -15.12 16.08
CA PRO A 39 1.87 -15.34 15.83
C PRO A 39 1.02 -14.15 16.25
N ALA A 40 1.19 -13.67 17.49
CA ALA A 40 0.45 -12.52 18.00
C ALA A 40 0.70 -11.22 17.20
N ARG A 41 1.92 -11.00 16.69
CA ARG A 41 2.25 -9.86 15.81
C ARG A 41 1.53 -9.94 14.45
N MET A 42 1.26 -11.15 13.97
CA MET A 42 0.48 -11.42 12.76
C MET A 42 -1.02 -11.60 13.07
N GLY A 43 -1.40 -11.45 14.35
CA GLY A 43 -2.72 -11.69 14.93
C GLY A 43 -3.28 -13.09 14.61
N MET A 44 -2.39 -14.07 14.64
CA MET A 44 -2.66 -15.51 14.63
C MET A 44 -2.63 -16.05 16.07
N ALA A 45 -3.20 -17.24 16.31
CA ALA A 45 -3.08 -17.88 17.62
C ALA A 45 -1.67 -18.45 17.81
N ASP A 46 -1.20 -18.57 19.06
CA ASP A 46 0.16 -19.07 19.35
C ASP A 46 0.39 -20.48 18.78
N ASN A 47 -0.66 -21.31 18.75
CA ASN A 47 -0.62 -22.67 18.19
C ASN A 47 -0.44 -22.69 16.67
N ASP A 48 -0.71 -21.58 15.98
CA ASP A 48 -0.58 -21.46 14.52
C ASP A 48 0.85 -21.14 14.09
N ILE A 49 1.82 -21.09 15.02
CA ILE A 49 3.24 -20.82 14.70
C ILE A 49 3.81 -21.81 13.67
N GLY A 50 3.29 -23.04 13.64
CA GLY A 50 3.65 -24.06 12.64
C GLY A 50 3.11 -23.81 11.24
N LEU A 51 2.24 -22.81 11.03
CA LEU A 51 1.74 -22.42 9.71
C LEU A 51 2.57 -21.30 9.07
N ILE A 52 3.48 -20.69 9.84
CA ILE A 52 4.23 -19.51 9.42
C ILE A 52 5.55 -19.96 8.77
N PRO A 53 5.84 -19.57 7.51
CA PRO A 53 7.12 -19.88 6.88
C PRO A 53 8.30 -19.26 7.65
N ALA A 54 9.36 -20.04 7.86
CA ALA A 54 10.58 -19.62 8.56
C ALA A 54 11.73 -19.21 7.63
N ASP A 55 11.48 -19.03 6.34
CA ASP A 55 12.49 -18.55 5.42
C ASP A 55 12.82 -17.06 5.68
N LEU A 56 14.09 -16.70 5.49
CA LEU A 56 14.58 -15.32 5.66
C LEU A 56 13.83 -14.30 4.77
N PRO A 57 13.48 -14.61 3.51
CA PRO A 57 12.63 -13.74 2.71
C PRO A 57 11.28 -13.44 3.37
N HIS A 58 10.52 -14.46 3.79
CA HIS A 58 9.25 -14.27 4.47
C HIS A 58 9.40 -13.42 5.74
N PHE A 59 10.45 -13.68 6.53
CA PHE A 59 10.77 -12.85 7.69
C PHE A 59 10.95 -11.38 7.33
N HIS A 60 11.78 -11.05 6.34
CA HIS A 60 12.06 -9.66 5.97
C HIS A 60 10.87 -8.95 5.30
N HIS A 61 10.08 -9.69 4.52
CA HIS A 61 8.98 -9.11 3.74
C HIS A 61 7.69 -9.00 4.52
N VAL A 62 7.43 -9.93 5.45
CA VAL A 62 6.18 -10.07 6.20
C VAL A 62 6.41 -9.80 7.69
N ILE A 63 7.13 -10.68 8.39
CA ILE A 63 7.22 -10.66 9.87
C ILE A 63 7.88 -9.37 10.38
N ALA A 64 9.00 -8.94 9.81
CA ALA A 64 9.76 -7.79 10.30
C ALA A 64 8.96 -6.47 10.26
N LYS A 65 7.96 -6.39 9.38
CA LYS A 65 7.11 -5.22 9.18
C LYS A 65 5.87 -5.20 10.05
N THR A 66 5.53 -6.31 10.70
CA THR A 66 4.33 -6.39 11.56
C THR A 66 4.40 -5.37 12.70
N PRO A 67 3.24 -4.86 13.16
CA PRO A 67 3.17 -3.96 14.30
C PRO A 67 3.71 -4.62 15.58
N TYR A 68 4.40 -3.84 16.40
CA TYR A 68 5.04 -4.35 17.62
C TYR A 68 4.29 -3.98 18.91
N GLY A 69 3.30 -3.09 18.81
CA GLY A 69 2.55 -2.61 19.97
C GLY A 69 1.69 -3.68 20.63
N VAL A 70 1.26 -4.70 19.89
CA VAL A 70 0.43 -5.82 20.38
C VAL A 70 1.16 -6.67 21.41
N VAL A 71 2.47 -6.80 21.26
CA VAL A 71 3.35 -7.71 22.02
C VAL A 71 4.36 -6.96 22.91
N SER A 72 4.28 -5.63 22.97
CA SER A 72 5.22 -4.80 23.70
C SER A 72 4.58 -3.55 24.29
N ASN A 73 4.98 -3.25 25.53
CA ASN A 73 4.65 -2.03 26.26
C ASN A 73 5.85 -1.09 26.40
N ALA A 74 6.90 -1.30 25.60
CA ALA A 74 8.08 -0.44 25.63
C ALA A 74 7.72 1.01 25.29
N ARG A 75 8.33 1.96 26.00
CA ARG A 75 8.18 3.40 25.73
C ARG A 75 8.64 3.77 24.30
N ASP A 76 9.67 3.09 23.81
CA ASP A 76 10.20 3.22 22.45
C ASP A 76 9.96 1.90 21.69
N LEU A 77 8.81 1.83 21.01
CA LEU A 77 8.38 0.65 20.26
C LEU A 77 9.23 0.39 19.02
N GLU A 78 9.73 1.44 18.37
CA GLU A 78 10.61 1.28 17.21
C GLU A 78 11.89 0.57 17.59
N LYS A 79 12.58 1.07 18.63
CA LYS A 79 13.83 0.47 19.11
C LYS A 79 13.60 -0.94 19.63
N ALA A 80 12.47 -1.18 20.31
CA ALA A 80 12.09 -2.52 20.75
C ALA A 80 11.88 -3.47 19.56
N ARG A 81 11.15 -3.05 18.52
CA ARG A 81 10.94 -3.81 17.29
C ARG A 81 12.26 -4.12 16.58
N ARG A 82 13.14 -3.13 16.41
CA ARG A 82 14.45 -3.31 15.77
C ARG A 82 15.30 -4.35 16.49
N ARG A 83 15.34 -4.31 17.84
CA ARG A 83 16.04 -5.31 18.66
C ARG A 83 15.42 -6.70 18.53
N GLY A 84 14.09 -6.81 18.63
CA GLY A 84 13.37 -8.08 18.50
C GLY A 84 13.60 -8.73 17.13
N ASN A 85 13.42 -7.95 16.05
CA ASN A 85 13.70 -8.39 14.69
C ASN A 85 15.17 -8.81 14.50
N SER A 86 16.14 -8.12 15.09
CA SER A 86 17.55 -8.51 15.01
C SER A 86 17.81 -9.87 15.68
N ARG A 87 17.21 -10.12 16.84
CA ARG A 87 17.33 -11.40 17.56
C ARG A 87 16.71 -12.55 16.76
N LEU A 88 15.49 -12.33 16.26
CA LEU A 88 14.76 -13.31 15.46
C LEU A 88 15.48 -13.61 14.14
N GLY A 89 15.94 -12.59 13.40
CA GLY A 89 16.69 -12.79 12.16
C GLY A 89 17.95 -13.64 12.37
N LYS A 90 18.73 -13.36 13.41
CA LYS A 90 19.90 -14.17 13.77
C LYS A 90 19.54 -15.61 14.17
N LEU A 91 18.40 -15.82 14.82
CA LEU A 91 17.92 -17.16 15.19
C LEU A 91 17.60 -17.96 13.92
N LEU A 92 16.89 -17.36 12.96
CA LEU A 92 16.59 -17.98 11.67
C LEU A 92 17.87 -18.32 10.90
N GLU A 93 18.86 -17.42 10.86
CA GLU A 93 20.16 -17.69 10.24
C GLU A 93 20.85 -18.93 10.85
N ARG A 94 20.82 -19.06 12.18
CA ARG A 94 21.40 -20.24 12.87
C ARG A 94 20.61 -21.52 12.61
N PHE A 95 19.28 -21.44 12.61
CA PHE A 95 18.42 -22.58 12.28
C PHE A 95 18.72 -23.13 10.88
N HIS A 96 18.76 -22.24 9.87
CA HIS A 96 19.08 -22.62 8.49
C HIS A 96 20.50 -23.19 8.37
N SER A 97 21.46 -22.61 9.10
CA SER A 97 22.82 -23.15 9.16
C SER A 97 22.88 -24.56 9.77
N ALA A 98 22.03 -24.87 10.76
CA ALA A 98 22.01 -26.19 11.40
C ALA A 98 21.32 -27.28 10.55
N HIS A 99 20.42 -26.92 9.62
CA HIS A 99 19.60 -27.86 8.84
C HIS A 99 19.96 -27.92 7.35
N GLY A 100 21.20 -27.60 7.01
CA GLY A 100 21.74 -27.86 5.67
C GLY A 100 21.46 -26.79 4.61
N THR A 101 20.80 -25.67 4.94
CA THR A 101 20.87 -24.43 4.15
C THR A 101 22.17 -23.66 4.47
N VAL A 102 23.28 -24.39 4.47
CA VAL A 102 24.62 -23.89 4.76
C VAL A 102 25.19 -23.27 3.50
N LYS A 103 25.63 -22.01 3.58
CA LYS A 103 26.55 -21.49 2.56
C LYS A 103 27.80 -22.37 2.56
N PRO A 104 28.19 -22.98 1.43
CA PRO A 104 29.39 -23.79 1.35
C PRO A 104 30.59 -23.05 1.95
N ALA A 105 31.40 -23.76 2.75
CA ALA A 105 32.63 -23.21 3.30
C ALA A 105 33.50 -22.67 2.16
N GLY A 106 34.06 -21.47 2.32
CA GLY A 106 34.90 -20.83 1.31
C GLY A 106 34.20 -19.84 0.37
N VAL A 107 32.86 -19.79 0.35
CA VAL A 107 32.11 -18.85 -0.50
C VAL A 107 32.37 -17.39 -0.12
N ALA A 108 32.40 -17.06 1.16
CA ALA A 108 32.64 -15.68 1.59
C ALA A 108 34.08 -15.22 1.25
N THR A 109 35.05 -16.13 1.38
CA THR A 109 36.47 -15.87 1.16
C THR A 109 36.83 -15.81 -0.32
N SER A 110 36.04 -16.42 -1.23
CA SER A 110 36.28 -16.31 -2.68
C SER A 110 36.13 -14.89 -3.22
N PHE A 111 35.45 -14.01 -2.49
CA PHE A 111 35.26 -12.59 -2.87
C PHE A 111 36.45 -11.71 -2.45
N ASP A 112 37.25 -12.16 -1.48
CA ASP A 112 38.28 -11.32 -0.86
C ASP A 112 39.38 -10.89 -1.84
N PRO A 113 39.89 -11.74 -2.76
CA PRO A 113 40.87 -11.32 -3.77
C PRO A 113 40.35 -10.18 -4.67
N VAL A 114 39.10 -10.28 -5.14
CA VAL A 114 38.48 -9.26 -6.00
C VAL A 114 38.17 -7.99 -5.22
N ILE A 115 37.70 -8.10 -3.97
CA ILE A 115 37.43 -6.96 -3.10
C ILE A 115 38.73 -6.18 -2.84
N GLN A 116 39.80 -6.88 -2.45
CA GLN A 116 41.09 -6.27 -2.19
C GLN A 116 41.68 -5.63 -3.45
N ALA A 117 41.55 -6.30 -4.60
CA ALA A 117 42.03 -5.80 -5.88
C ALA A 117 41.31 -4.51 -6.31
N VAL A 118 39.99 -4.42 -6.12
CA VAL A 118 39.23 -3.19 -6.38
C VAL A 118 39.61 -2.11 -5.38
N GLN A 119 39.66 -2.44 -4.08
CA GLN A 119 39.96 -1.50 -3.01
C GLN A 119 41.34 -0.85 -3.16
N ASN A 120 42.35 -1.61 -3.59
CA ASN A 120 43.72 -1.10 -3.82
C ASN A 120 43.81 -0.12 -5.01
N ARG A 121 42.78 -0.05 -5.85
CA ARG A 121 42.72 0.76 -7.08
C ARG A 121 41.65 1.85 -7.01
N GLU A 122 41.12 2.09 -5.82
CA GLU A 122 40.18 3.16 -5.55
C GLU A 122 40.87 4.49 -5.28
N GLY A 123 40.27 5.58 -5.76
CA GLY A 123 40.75 6.92 -5.50
C GLY A 123 39.96 7.96 -6.29
N PHE A 124 40.55 9.13 -6.50
CA PHE A 124 39.99 10.14 -7.40
C PHE A 124 40.25 9.70 -8.85
N THR A 125 39.19 9.43 -9.60
CA THR A 125 39.31 8.97 -11.00
C THR A 125 39.96 10.02 -11.90
N ASP A 126 39.80 11.31 -11.55
CA ASP A 126 40.42 12.43 -12.25
C ASP A 126 41.95 12.47 -12.05
N GLU A 127 42.46 11.78 -11.03
CA GLU A 127 43.90 11.63 -10.71
C GLU A 127 44.46 10.27 -11.18
N GLY A 128 43.71 9.53 -12.01
CA GLY A 128 44.17 8.29 -12.64
C GLY A 128 43.83 7.00 -11.88
N ALA A 129 43.00 7.06 -10.83
CA ALA A 129 42.49 5.84 -10.18
C ALA A 129 41.54 5.07 -11.12
N ASP A 130 41.60 3.73 -11.08
CA ASP A 130 40.75 2.87 -11.92
C ASP A 130 39.28 2.88 -11.46
N PHE A 131 39.04 3.07 -10.16
CA PHE A 131 37.70 3.08 -9.57
C PHE A 131 37.49 4.25 -8.61
N PRO A 132 36.25 4.77 -8.49
CA PRO A 132 35.92 5.76 -7.47
C PRO A 132 35.91 5.13 -6.07
N THR A 133 36.19 5.93 -5.04
CA THR A 133 36.22 5.51 -3.63
C THR A 133 34.96 4.75 -3.21
N SER A 134 35.15 3.66 -2.44
CA SER A 134 34.09 2.78 -1.91
C SER A 134 33.36 1.91 -2.95
N ARG A 135 33.87 1.76 -4.19
CA ARG A 135 33.30 0.88 -5.21
C ARG A 135 33.23 -0.58 -4.77
N HIS A 136 34.25 -1.08 -4.05
CA HIS A 136 34.36 -2.43 -3.49
C HIS A 136 33.20 -2.77 -2.55
N LYS A 137 32.62 -1.77 -1.85
CA LYS A 137 31.51 -2.00 -0.90
C LYS A 137 30.26 -2.59 -1.57
N SER A 138 30.12 -2.42 -2.88
CA SER A 138 29.03 -3.05 -3.63
C SER A 138 29.11 -4.59 -3.61
N LEU A 139 30.32 -5.16 -3.61
CA LEU A 139 30.55 -6.61 -3.58
C LEU A 139 30.14 -7.26 -2.25
N PHE A 140 30.16 -6.51 -1.12
CA PHE A 140 29.71 -7.03 0.18
C PHE A 140 28.23 -7.45 0.15
N ALA A 141 27.39 -6.77 -0.62
CA ALA A 141 25.97 -7.12 -0.72
C ALA A 141 25.76 -8.47 -1.41
N LEU A 142 26.62 -8.78 -2.40
CA LEU A 142 26.63 -10.01 -3.17
C LEU A 142 27.25 -11.15 -2.36
N ARG A 143 28.44 -10.95 -1.79
CA ARG A 143 29.12 -11.86 -0.84
C ARG A 143 28.19 -12.30 0.30
N ALA A 144 27.42 -11.37 0.84
CA ALA A 144 26.47 -11.65 1.92
C ALA A 144 25.30 -12.54 1.50
N ARG A 145 25.06 -12.79 0.20
CA ARG A 145 23.87 -13.52 -0.29
C ARG A 145 24.17 -14.70 -1.20
N CYS A 146 25.35 -14.75 -1.83
CA CYS A 146 25.75 -15.89 -2.65
C CYS A 146 25.87 -17.18 -1.85
N GLN A 147 25.45 -18.27 -2.48
CA GLN A 147 25.60 -19.66 -2.07
C GLN A 147 26.70 -20.38 -2.87
N VAL A 148 27.24 -19.74 -3.91
CA VAL A 148 28.36 -20.26 -4.72
C VAL A 148 29.54 -19.30 -4.64
N THR A 149 30.75 -19.81 -4.92
CA THR A 149 31.97 -19.00 -5.02
C THR A 149 31.86 -18.00 -6.18
N LEU A 150 32.66 -16.94 -6.16
CA LEU A 150 32.54 -15.84 -7.13
C LEU A 150 32.80 -16.30 -8.58
N ASP A 151 33.74 -17.22 -8.77
CA ASP A 151 34.11 -17.84 -10.05
C ASP A 151 33.01 -18.79 -10.57
N ALA A 152 32.25 -19.42 -9.68
CA ALA A 152 31.13 -20.29 -10.00
C ALA A 152 29.78 -19.54 -10.10
N LEU A 153 29.79 -18.20 -10.01
CA LEU A 153 28.58 -17.40 -10.02
C LEU A 153 27.94 -17.41 -11.42
N ASP A 154 26.67 -17.81 -11.48
CA ASP A 154 25.88 -17.87 -12.71
C ASP A 154 24.63 -16.97 -12.65
N GLN A 155 23.89 -16.90 -13.76
CA GLN A 155 22.68 -16.09 -13.85
C GLN A 155 21.55 -16.61 -12.93
N ALA A 156 21.46 -17.93 -12.73
CA ALA A 156 20.42 -18.54 -11.89
C ALA A 156 20.56 -18.12 -10.42
N GLU A 157 21.80 -18.07 -9.92
CA GLU A 157 22.10 -17.60 -8.57
C GLU A 157 21.84 -16.09 -8.43
N ILE A 158 22.21 -15.30 -9.44
CA ILE A 158 21.90 -13.87 -9.47
C ILE A 158 20.37 -13.63 -9.43
N ASP A 159 19.60 -14.39 -10.21
CA ASP A 159 18.14 -14.31 -10.23
C ASP A 159 17.53 -14.70 -8.88
N ARG A 160 18.06 -15.73 -8.21
CA ARG A 160 17.68 -16.12 -6.84
C ARG A 160 17.94 -14.97 -5.85
N ILE A 161 19.16 -14.44 -5.83
CA ILE A 161 19.55 -13.34 -4.91
C ILE A 161 18.68 -12.10 -5.12
N PHE A 162 18.35 -11.75 -6.37
CA PHE A 162 17.49 -10.60 -6.67
C PHE A 162 16.03 -10.82 -6.27
N ARG A 163 15.50 -12.05 -6.39
CA ARG A 163 14.15 -12.40 -5.91
C ARG A 163 14.05 -12.19 -4.40
N GLU A 164 15.07 -12.60 -3.64
CA GLU A 164 15.11 -12.52 -2.18
C GLU A 164 15.47 -11.13 -1.62
N ALA A 165 16.07 -10.26 -2.44
CA ALA A 165 16.56 -8.96 -1.98
C ALA A 165 15.46 -7.89 -1.92
N THR A 166 15.48 -7.08 -0.85
CA THR A 166 14.65 -5.86 -0.73
C THR A 166 15.03 -4.80 -1.77
N THR A 167 14.14 -3.84 -2.05
CA THR A 167 14.37 -2.77 -3.05
C THR A 167 15.68 -2.00 -2.83
N GLU A 168 16.01 -1.68 -1.58
CA GLU A 168 17.25 -0.98 -1.23
C GLU A 168 18.49 -1.84 -1.47
N LYS A 169 18.41 -3.14 -1.15
CA LYS A 169 19.50 -4.10 -1.39
C LYS A 169 19.67 -4.42 -2.88
N ARG A 170 18.59 -4.44 -3.67
CA ARG A 170 18.66 -4.58 -5.14
C ARG A 170 19.50 -3.46 -5.77
N ARG A 171 19.46 -2.22 -5.25
CA ARG A 171 20.32 -1.12 -5.75
C ARG A 171 21.81 -1.39 -5.53
N ALA A 172 22.17 -1.95 -4.37
CA ALA A 172 23.56 -2.34 -4.09
C ALA A 172 24.01 -3.52 -4.95
N LEU A 173 23.14 -4.52 -5.14
CA LEU A 173 23.40 -5.69 -5.98
C LEU A 173 23.58 -5.32 -7.47
N ARG A 174 22.78 -4.38 -7.99
CA ARG A 174 22.95 -3.85 -9.36
C ARG A 174 24.34 -3.26 -9.57
N ARG A 175 24.84 -2.48 -8.59
CA ARG A 175 26.19 -1.92 -8.65
C ARG A 175 27.27 -3.01 -8.64
N ALA A 176 27.06 -4.09 -7.89
CA ALA A 176 27.98 -5.23 -7.83
C ALA A 176 28.05 -5.98 -9.17
N ILE A 177 26.90 -6.31 -9.78
CA ILE A 177 26.86 -6.98 -11.09
C ILE A 177 27.52 -6.12 -12.17
N ASN A 178 27.19 -4.82 -12.20
CA ASN A 178 27.80 -3.91 -13.16
C ASN A 178 29.32 -3.85 -12.98
N LEU A 179 29.82 -3.81 -11.74
CA LEU A 179 31.25 -3.86 -11.45
C LEU A 179 31.90 -5.16 -11.92
N LEU A 180 31.28 -6.32 -11.73
CA LEU A 180 31.80 -7.59 -12.24
C LEU A 180 31.86 -7.61 -13.77
N GLY A 181 30.82 -7.09 -14.45
CA GLY A 181 30.81 -6.96 -15.90
C GLY A 181 31.83 -5.93 -16.42
N ASP A 182 32.09 -4.85 -15.66
CA ASP A 182 33.16 -3.89 -15.96
C ASP A 182 34.54 -4.58 -15.87
N LEU A 183 34.79 -5.37 -14.81
CA LEU A 183 36.03 -6.12 -14.60
C LEU A 183 36.27 -7.18 -15.68
N GLN A 184 35.23 -7.92 -16.08
CA GLN A 184 35.30 -8.92 -17.16
C GLN A 184 35.62 -8.25 -18.51
N ARG A 185 34.95 -7.15 -18.86
CA ARG A 185 35.23 -6.40 -20.10
C ARG A 185 36.62 -5.78 -20.10
N GLY A 186 37.11 -5.36 -18.93
CA GLY A 186 38.44 -4.83 -18.71
C GLY A 186 39.56 -5.87 -18.57
N HIS A 187 39.38 -7.11 -19.09
CA HIS A 187 40.35 -8.22 -18.96
C HIS A 187 41.82 -7.86 -19.26
N ASN A 188 42.07 -6.98 -20.24
CA ASN A 188 43.44 -6.53 -20.58
C ASN A 188 44.04 -5.53 -19.57
N ARG A 189 43.19 -4.89 -18.76
CA ARG A 189 43.58 -3.87 -17.76
C ARG A 189 43.82 -4.48 -16.38
N TRP A 190 43.18 -5.61 -16.05
CA TRP A 190 43.26 -6.25 -14.73
C TRP A 190 43.42 -7.78 -14.79
N PRO A 191 44.53 -8.29 -15.34
CA PRO A 191 44.74 -9.73 -15.51
C PRO A 191 44.82 -10.49 -14.19
N ASP A 192 45.21 -9.83 -13.09
CA ASP A 192 45.29 -10.42 -11.74
C ASP A 192 43.92 -10.75 -11.14
N VAL A 193 42.85 -10.11 -11.62
CA VAL A 193 41.48 -10.31 -11.11
C VAL A 193 40.74 -11.40 -11.90
N MET A 194 41.11 -11.61 -13.17
CA MET A 194 40.44 -12.53 -14.09
C MET A 194 40.23 -13.96 -13.56
N PRO A 195 41.20 -14.60 -12.89
CA PRO A 195 41.03 -15.97 -12.37
C PRO A 195 39.93 -16.11 -11.31
N PHE A 196 39.47 -15.00 -10.74
CA PHE A 196 38.48 -14.97 -9.66
C PHE A 196 37.09 -14.50 -10.12
N LEU A 197 36.95 -14.09 -11.39
CA LEU A 197 35.69 -13.62 -11.95
C LEU A 197 34.86 -14.80 -12.48
N PRO A 198 33.51 -14.66 -12.51
CA PRO A 198 32.65 -15.68 -13.11
C PRO A 198 32.96 -15.88 -14.59
N ALA A 199 32.84 -17.12 -15.06
CA ALA A 199 33.04 -17.45 -16.48
C ALA A 199 31.90 -16.94 -17.37
N ALA A 200 30.68 -16.84 -16.83
CA ALA A 200 29.52 -16.33 -17.53
C ALA A 200 29.40 -14.81 -17.43
N GLU A 201 28.93 -14.16 -18.48
CA GLU A 201 28.50 -12.76 -18.42
C GLU A 201 27.19 -12.68 -17.62
N LEU A 202 27.21 -11.90 -16.53
CA LEU A 202 26.07 -11.76 -15.64
C LEU A 202 25.26 -10.52 -16.00
N SER A 203 23.95 -10.70 -16.15
CA SER A 203 23.02 -9.60 -16.39
C SER A 203 22.28 -9.22 -15.11
N VAL A 204 22.02 -7.92 -14.95
CA VAL A 204 21.10 -7.46 -13.92
C VAL A 204 19.72 -8.04 -14.24
N PRO A 205 19.11 -8.86 -13.35
CA PRO A 205 17.80 -9.42 -13.61
C PRO A 205 16.82 -8.27 -13.85
N LYS A 206 15.93 -8.43 -14.84
CA LYS A 206 14.86 -7.46 -15.18
C LYS A 206 13.94 -7.30 -13.97
N THR A 207 14.40 -6.53 -13.00
CA THR A 207 13.79 -6.45 -11.68
C THR A 207 12.77 -5.34 -11.71
N SER A 208 11.63 -5.74 -12.22
CA SER A 208 10.38 -5.27 -11.68
C SER A 208 9.46 -6.47 -11.66
N ASP A 209 9.19 -6.99 -10.46
CA ASP A 209 8.01 -7.84 -10.21
C ASP A 209 6.75 -7.19 -10.84
N ARG A 210 6.76 -5.85 -10.96
CA ARG A 210 5.75 -5.09 -11.69
C ARG A 210 6.01 -5.15 -13.19
N ALA A 211 4.94 -5.44 -13.93
CA ALA A 211 4.95 -5.39 -15.39
C ALA A 211 5.52 -4.09 -15.96
N GLU A 212 6.16 -4.18 -17.14
CA GLU A 212 6.72 -3.03 -17.88
C GLU A 212 5.73 -1.88 -17.95
N ARG A 213 6.14 -0.67 -17.52
CA ARG A 213 5.28 0.51 -17.59
C ARG A 213 5.26 1.02 -19.03
N ILE A 214 4.09 0.96 -19.67
CA ILE A 214 3.84 1.61 -20.96
C ILE A 214 3.28 3.00 -20.68
N LEU A 215 3.96 4.04 -21.15
CA LEU A 215 3.47 5.41 -21.06
C LEU A 215 2.45 5.63 -22.19
N TRP A 216 1.32 6.25 -21.87
CA TRP A 216 0.29 6.54 -22.88
C TRP A 216 0.88 7.30 -24.06
N ASP A 217 1.68 8.32 -23.78
CA ASP A 217 2.25 9.22 -24.79
C ASP A 217 3.37 8.55 -25.63
N SER A 218 3.79 7.33 -25.26
CA SER A 218 4.73 6.53 -26.07
C SER A 218 4.04 5.68 -27.14
N LEU A 219 2.70 5.65 -27.17
CA LEU A 219 1.93 4.89 -28.15
C LEU A 219 1.82 5.64 -29.49
N PRO A 220 1.69 4.91 -30.63
CA PRO A 220 1.43 5.50 -31.93
C PRO A 220 0.26 6.50 -31.87
N GLU A 221 0.44 7.65 -32.51
CA GLU A 221 -0.55 8.73 -32.49
C GLU A 221 -1.89 8.29 -33.07
N THR A 222 -1.88 7.54 -34.16
CA THR A 222 -3.08 6.98 -34.80
C THR A 222 -3.91 6.14 -33.81
N PHE A 223 -3.24 5.27 -33.04
CA PHE A 223 -3.89 4.47 -32.00
C PHE A 223 -4.41 5.33 -30.84
N ARG A 224 -3.65 6.35 -30.41
CA ARG A 224 -4.09 7.25 -29.34
C ARG A 224 -5.36 8.02 -29.74
N LEU A 225 -5.41 8.53 -30.97
CA LEU A 225 -6.55 9.27 -31.49
C LEU A 225 -7.80 8.40 -31.59
N ASP A 226 -7.66 7.16 -32.08
CA ASP A 226 -8.73 6.16 -32.10
C ASP A 226 -9.29 5.90 -30.69
N ALA A 227 -8.41 5.58 -29.73
CA ALA A 227 -8.82 5.30 -28.36
C ALA A 227 -9.43 6.53 -27.66
N GLU A 228 -8.87 7.73 -27.87
CA GLU A 228 -9.38 8.97 -27.25
C GLU A 228 -10.71 9.42 -27.86
N ALA A 229 -11.00 9.09 -29.13
CA ALA A 229 -12.34 9.26 -29.69
C ALA A 229 -13.37 8.39 -28.96
N VAL A 230 -13.04 7.12 -28.71
CA VAL A 230 -13.91 6.20 -27.95
C VAL A 230 -14.09 6.67 -26.50
N PHE A 231 -13.03 7.17 -25.84
CA PHE A 231 -13.15 7.69 -24.47
C PHE A 231 -14.05 8.92 -24.38
N ARG A 232 -14.04 9.80 -25.40
CA ARG A 232 -14.95 10.95 -25.48
C ARG A 232 -16.41 10.50 -25.57
N GLU A 233 -16.70 9.49 -26.39
CA GLU A 233 -18.05 8.92 -26.48
C GLU A 233 -18.53 8.35 -25.13
N VAL A 234 -17.67 7.62 -24.41
CA VAL A 234 -17.97 7.13 -23.05
C VAL A 234 -18.36 8.27 -22.08
N LEU A 235 -17.70 9.42 -22.20
CA LEU A 235 -17.86 10.56 -21.28
C LEU A 235 -18.85 11.62 -21.78
N LEU A 236 -19.50 11.39 -22.92
CA LEU A 236 -20.41 12.34 -23.57
C LEU A 236 -21.41 12.97 -22.59
N THR A 237 -21.43 14.29 -22.53
CA THR A 237 -22.31 15.08 -21.66
C THR A 237 -23.66 15.40 -22.32
N PRO A 238 -24.71 15.87 -21.60
CA PRO A 238 -25.96 16.21 -22.28
C PRO A 238 -25.76 17.45 -23.16
N ALA A 239 -24.83 18.34 -22.79
CA ALA A 239 -24.41 19.47 -23.60
C ALA A 239 -23.70 19.01 -24.88
N ASP A 240 -22.78 18.05 -24.78
CA ASP A 240 -22.13 17.47 -25.97
C ASP A 240 -23.14 16.80 -26.90
N LEU A 241 -24.09 16.05 -26.32
CA LEU A 241 -25.15 15.40 -27.08
C LEU A 241 -26.08 16.43 -27.75
N ALA A 242 -26.42 17.52 -27.06
CA ALA A 242 -27.22 18.60 -27.63
C ALA A 242 -26.47 19.35 -28.75
N ALA A 243 -25.17 19.60 -28.58
CA ALA A 243 -24.33 20.18 -29.61
C ALA A 243 -24.24 19.27 -30.84
N TRP A 244 -24.04 17.96 -30.63
CA TRP A 244 -24.04 16.96 -31.69
C TRP A 244 -25.38 16.91 -32.43
N ILE A 245 -26.52 16.88 -31.72
CA ILE A 245 -27.86 16.92 -32.33
C ILE A 245 -28.00 18.17 -33.20
N THR A 246 -27.59 19.33 -32.70
CA THR A 246 -27.68 20.60 -33.42
C THR A 246 -26.85 20.58 -34.70
N GLU A 247 -25.63 20.03 -34.64
CA GLU A 247 -24.77 19.85 -35.79
C GLU A 247 -25.37 18.90 -36.84
N GLN A 248 -25.94 17.76 -36.41
CA GLN A 248 -26.59 16.83 -37.34
C GLN A 248 -27.85 17.42 -37.98
N MET A 249 -28.62 18.21 -37.23
CA MET A 249 -29.76 18.94 -37.78
C MET A 249 -29.31 19.97 -38.82
N ALA A 250 -28.22 20.69 -38.56
CA ALA A 250 -27.64 21.63 -39.52
C ALA A 250 -27.08 20.93 -40.77
N ALA A 251 -26.56 19.71 -40.62
CA ALA A 251 -26.11 18.87 -41.72
C ALA A 251 -27.26 18.21 -42.53
N GLY A 252 -28.52 18.46 -42.17
CA GLY A 252 -29.69 17.96 -42.89
C GLY A 252 -30.03 16.49 -42.63
N ILE A 253 -29.49 15.88 -41.58
CA ILE A 253 -29.81 14.50 -41.20
C ILE A 253 -31.25 14.43 -40.66
N ALA A 254 -32.01 13.42 -41.11
CA ALA A 254 -33.41 13.26 -40.70
C ALA A 254 -33.55 13.04 -39.19
N SER A 255 -34.55 13.66 -38.56
CA SER A 255 -34.76 13.58 -37.11
C SER A 255 -34.96 12.14 -36.61
N ALA A 256 -35.49 11.24 -37.43
CA ALA A 256 -35.63 9.83 -37.09
C ALA A 256 -34.27 9.13 -36.91
N ASP A 257 -33.29 9.45 -37.76
CA ASP A 257 -31.93 8.89 -37.69
C ASP A 257 -31.14 9.50 -36.53
N ILE A 258 -31.29 10.81 -36.30
CA ILE A 258 -30.75 11.49 -35.12
C ILE A 258 -31.30 10.85 -33.84
N ASN A 259 -32.62 10.68 -33.74
CA ASN A 259 -33.26 10.09 -32.56
C ASN A 259 -32.83 8.63 -32.33
N ARG A 260 -32.68 7.83 -33.40
CA ARG A 260 -32.14 6.46 -33.29
C ARG A 260 -30.72 6.47 -32.71
N ALA A 261 -29.83 7.30 -33.25
CA ALA A 261 -28.45 7.42 -32.77
C ALA A 261 -28.36 7.99 -31.34
N VAL A 262 -29.23 8.93 -30.96
CA VAL A 262 -29.33 9.44 -29.58
C VAL A 262 -29.76 8.32 -28.63
N ASN A 263 -30.79 7.56 -29.00
CA ASN A 263 -31.28 6.45 -28.18
C ASN A 263 -30.20 5.40 -27.99
N GLU A 264 -29.45 5.04 -29.04
CA GLU A 264 -28.30 4.13 -28.95
C GLU A 264 -27.21 4.66 -28.01
N ARG A 265 -26.85 5.94 -28.14
CA ARG A 265 -25.85 6.57 -27.26
C ARG A 265 -26.28 6.60 -25.80
N VAL A 266 -27.55 6.87 -25.50
CA VAL A 266 -28.05 7.02 -24.12
C VAL A 266 -28.49 5.69 -23.50
N LYS A 267 -28.81 4.67 -24.30
CA LYS A 267 -29.34 3.39 -23.84
C LYS A 267 -28.44 2.73 -22.80
N GLY A 268 -29.03 2.47 -21.62
CA GLY A 268 -28.36 1.77 -20.53
C GLY A 268 -27.19 2.54 -19.89
N ARG A 269 -27.04 3.85 -20.15
CA ARG A 269 -26.08 4.68 -19.42
C ARG A 269 -26.53 4.82 -17.96
N GLY A 270 -25.68 4.36 -17.06
CA GLY A 270 -25.84 4.56 -15.62
C GLY A 270 -25.40 5.96 -15.16
N ARG A 271 -25.20 6.11 -13.84
CA ARG A 271 -24.67 7.36 -13.27
C ARG A 271 -23.25 7.61 -13.79
N ARG A 272 -23.01 8.80 -14.32
CA ARG A 272 -21.71 9.18 -14.89
C ARG A 272 -20.60 9.27 -13.83
N PRO A 273 -19.34 9.08 -14.25
CA PRO A 273 -18.20 9.37 -13.40
C PRO A 273 -18.28 10.83 -12.90
N LYS A 274 -18.04 11.04 -11.61
CA LYS A 274 -17.98 12.39 -11.02
C LYS A 274 -16.65 13.10 -11.28
N ASN A 275 -15.67 12.37 -11.82
CA ASN A 275 -14.34 12.86 -12.17
C ASN A 275 -13.93 12.22 -13.51
N SER A 276 -14.02 12.98 -14.59
CA SER A 276 -13.71 12.53 -15.94
C SER A 276 -12.23 12.17 -16.11
N MET A 277 -11.31 12.96 -15.55
CA MET A 277 -9.87 12.69 -15.63
C MET A 277 -9.47 11.34 -15.01
N THR A 278 -10.09 10.96 -13.89
CA THR A 278 -9.85 9.69 -13.20
C THR A 278 -10.40 8.54 -14.01
N ALA A 279 -11.57 8.71 -14.63
CA ALA A 279 -12.13 7.72 -15.54
C ALA A 279 -11.19 7.51 -16.75
N ILE A 280 -10.74 8.60 -17.40
CA ILE A 280 -9.76 8.54 -18.50
C ILE A 280 -8.48 7.82 -18.07
N ALA A 281 -7.93 8.15 -16.90
CA ALA A 281 -6.73 7.46 -16.40
C ALA A 281 -6.99 5.96 -16.20
N GLY A 282 -8.18 5.58 -15.73
CA GLY A 282 -8.61 4.18 -15.62
C GLY A 282 -8.72 3.50 -16.99
N TYR A 283 -9.32 4.17 -17.98
CA TYR A 283 -9.46 3.68 -19.35
C TYR A 283 -8.09 3.49 -20.02
N LYS A 284 -7.22 4.51 -19.96
CA LYS A 284 -5.82 4.42 -20.41
C LYS A 284 -5.08 3.27 -19.72
N GLY A 285 -5.30 3.07 -18.42
CA GLY A 285 -4.73 1.96 -17.66
C GLY A 285 -5.22 0.57 -18.10
N GLY A 286 -6.49 0.43 -18.49
CA GLY A 286 -7.04 -0.80 -19.06
C GLY A 286 -6.50 -1.09 -20.46
N VAL A 287 -6.46 -0.06 -21.32
CA VAL A 287 -5.95 -0.19 -22.70
C VAL A 287 -4.46 -0.48 -22.72
N THR A 288 -3.64 0.24 -21.95
CA THR A 288 -2.18 -0.03 -21.87
C THR A 288 -1.85 -1.41 -21.31
N TRP A 289 -2.75 -1.99 -20.51
CA TRP A 289 -2.62 -3.38 -20.07
C TRP A 289 -2.80 -4.38 -21.23
N LEU A 290 -3.77 -4.17 -22.12
CA LEU A 290 -3.93 -4.98 -23.34
C LEU A 290 -2.80 -4.74 -24.34
N VAL A 291 -2.38 -3.50 -24.54
CA VAL A 291 -1.24 -3.16 -25.41
C VAL A 291 0.05 -3.85 -24.95
N ARG A 292 0.25 -4.00 -23.64
CA ARG A 292 1.38 -4.77 -23.11
C ARG A 292 1.31 -6.23 -23.56
N GLN A 293 0.15 -6.85 -23.42
CA GLN A 293 -0.02 -8.24 -23.82
C GLN A 293 0.19 -8.39 -25.34
N HIS A 294 -0.33 -7.46 -26.13
CA HIS A 294 -0.12 -7.44 -27.57
C HIS A 294 1.36 -7.35 -27.93
N LYS A 295 2.12 -6.45 -27.30
CA LYS A 295 3.57 -6.35 -27.51
C LYS A 295 4.29 -7.64 -27.13
N GLN A 296 3.86 -8.36 -26.09
CA GLN A 296 4.50 -9.63 -25.73
C GLN A 296 4.27 -10.70 -26.81
N HIS A 297 3.13 -10.69 -27.49
CA HIS A 297 2.85 -11.63 -28.59
C HIS A 297 3.48 -11.22 -29.91
N VAL A 298 3.47 -9.93 -30.26
CA VAL A 298 3.84 -9.41 -31.60
C VAL A 298 5.24 -8.78 -31.61
N GLY A 299 5.82 -8.46 -30.46
CA GLY A 299 7.18 -7.90 -30.32
C GLY A 299 7.30 -6.40 -30.53
N SER A 300 6.24 -5.68 -30.93
CA SER A 300 6.30 -4.25 -31.27
C SER A 300 5.01 -3.49 -30.93
N PHE A 301 5.13 -2.16 -30.82
CA PHE A 301 4.01 -1.21 -30.77
C PHE A 301 3.72 -0.55 -32.13
N GLY A 302 4.59 -0.73 -33.13
CA GLY A 302 4.49 -0.03 -34.42
C GLY A 302 3.27 -0.44 -35.26
N SER A 303 2.66 -1.59 -34.95
CA SER A 303 1.53 -2.19 -35.67
C SER A 303 0.34 -2.45 -34.75
N LEU A 304 0.01 -1.51 -33.84
CA LEU A 304 -1.17 -1.67 -33.00
C LEU A 304 -2.44 -1.64 -33.84
N PRO A 305 -3.35 -2.61 -33.67
CA PRO A 305 -4.65 -2.59 -34.33
C PRO A 305 -5.54 -1.50 -33.71
N ALA A 306 -6.70 -1.24 -34.31
CA ALA A 306 -7.71 -0.35 -33.72
C ALA A 306 -8.12 -0.84 -32.32
N LEU A 307 -8.58 0.07 -31.45
CA LEU A 307 -8.96 -0.24 -30.08
C LEU A 307 -9.99 -1.37 -30.00
N ARG A 308 -10.95 -1.39 -30.93
CA ARG A 308 -11.96 -2.45 -31.03
C ARG A 308 -11.31 -3.83 -31.15
N ASP A 309 -10.38 -3.97 -32.09
CA ASP A 309 -9.73 -5.25 -32.40
C ASP A 309 -8.73 -5.67 -31.31
N LEU A 310 -8.14 -4.70 -30.62
CA LEU A 310 -7.33 -4.95 -29.43
C LEU A 310 -8.17 -5.56 -28.28
N MET A 311 -9.48 -5.34 -28.24
CA MET A 311 -10.37 -5.84 -27.19
C MET A 311 -10.95 -7.24 -27.50
N GLY A 312 -10.22 -8.05 -28.26
CA GLY A 312 -10.56 -9.45 -28.55
C GLY A 312 -10.50 -10.36 -27.32
N ARG A 313 -11.35 -11.39 -27.29
CA ARG A 313 -11.45 -12.36 -26.18
C ARG A 313 -10.12 -13.01 -25.84
N GLU A 314 -9.38 -13.46 -26.86
CA GLU A 314 -8.10 -14.17 -26.69
C GLU A 314 -7.07 -13.28 -26.01
N LEU A 315 -6.93 -12.02 -26.46
CA LEU A 315 -5.96 -11.11 -25.88
C LEU A 315 -6.31 -10.71 -24.45
N ILE A 316 -7.60 -10.52 -24.14
CA ILE A 316 -8.05 -10.25 -22.76
C ILE A 316 -7.76 -11.46 -21.87
N THR A 317 -8.02 -12.68 -22.35
CA THR A 317 -7.73 -13.93 -21.63
C THR A 317 -6.24 -14.05 -21.32
N ALA A 318 -5.38 -13.89 -22.32
CA ALA A 318 -3.93 -13.94 -22.14
C ALA A 318 -3.43 -12.87 -21.15
N ALA A 319 -4.01 -11.66 -21.20
CA ALA A 319 -3.66 -10.58 -20.28
C ALA A 319 -4.08 -10.88 -18.83
N ILE A 320 -5.20 -11.58 -18.62
CA ILE A 320 -5.66 -12.07 -17.30
C ILE A 320 -4.66 -13.07 -16.76
N GLU A 321 -4.32 -14.10 -17.55
CA GLU A 321 -3.43 -15.19 -17.16
C GLU A 321 -2.02 -14.68 -16.83
N ASP A 322 -1.47 -13.78 -17.65
CA ASP A 322 -0.18 -13.11 -17.39
C ASP A 322 -0.23 -12.26 -16.10
N GLN A 323 -1.37 -11.64 -15.75
CA GLN A 323 -1.52 -10.95 -14.47
C GLN A 323 -1.53 -11.91 -13.27
N ILE A 324 -2.25 -13.02 -13.37
CA ILE A 324 -2.33 -14.03 -12.31
C ILE A 324 -0.94 -14.65 -12.10
N ALA A 325 -0.34 -15.18 -13.17
CA ALA A 325 0.99 -15.81 -13.13
C ALA A 325 2.06 -14.90 -12.53
N ARG A 326 2.07 -13.60 -12.86
CA ARG A 326 3.01 -12.65 -12.23
C ARG A 326 2.76 -12.43 -10.75
N SER A 327 1.50 -12.37 -10.34
CA SER A 327 1.14 -12.14 -8.94
C SER A 327 1.54 -13.36 -8.10
N ASP A 328 1.28 -14.57 -8.61
CA ASP A 328 1.61 -15.83 -7.95
C ASP A 328 3.13 -16.09 -7.89
N ALA A 329 3.85 -15.68 -8.94
CA ALA A 329 5.30 -15.83 -9.00
C ALA A 329 6.08 -14.81 -8.15
N SER A 330 5.42 -13.77 -7.60
CA SER A 330 6.09 -12.68 -6.89
C SER A 330 5.65 -12.53 -5.44
N PRO A 331 6.55 -12.73 -4.45
CA PRO A 331 6.23 -12.48 -3.04
C PRO A 331 6.05 -10.99 -2.71
N ASN A 332 6.37 -10.08 -3.66
CA ASN A 332 6.23 -8.63 -3.48
C ASN A 332 4.91 -8.08 -4.04
N LEU A 333 4.18 -8.87 -4.84
CA LEU A 333 2.87 -8.51 -5.33
C LEU A 333 1.79 -9.05 -4.40
N LYS A 334 0.64 -8.37 -4.38
CA LYS A 334 -0.53 -8.89 -3.68
C LYS A 334 -1.03 -10.10 -4.46
N ASP A 335 -1.37 -11.17 -3.74
CA ASP A 335 -2.09 -12.33 -4.25
C ASP A 335 -3.20 -11.90 -5.22
N ALA A 336 -3.25 -12.54 -6.40
CA ALA A 336 -4.22 -12.24 -7.44
C ALA A 336 -5.67 -12.38 -6.91
N ALA A 337 -5.95 -13.40 -6.10
CA ALA A 337 -7.25 -13.67 -5.50
C ALA A 337 -7.61 -12.70 -4.35
N LYS A 338 -6.69 -11.81 -3.96
CA LYS A 338 -6.93 -10.75 -2.97
C LYS A 338 -6.85 -9.33 -3.56
N SER A 339 -6.55 -9.21 -4.85
CA SER A 339 -6.33 -7.93 -5.52
C SER A 339 -7.50 -7.48 -6.38
N GLN A 340 -7.93 -6.23 -6.24
CA GLN A 340 -8.98 -5.62 -7.08
C GLN A 340 -8.47 -5.18 -8.46
N THR A 341 -7.19 -5.37 -8.78
CA THR A 341 -6.60 -4.90 -10.03
C THR A 341 -7.33 -5.44 -11.26
N LEU A 342 -7.65 -6.75 -11.26
CA LEU A 342 -8.34 -7.38 -12.39
C LEU A 342 -9.77 -6.86 -12.53
N ALA A 343 -10.53 -6.81 -11.43
CA ALA A 343 -11.89 -6.28 -11.42
C ALA A 343 -11.97 -4.84 -11.95
N ASN A 344 -11.03 -3.97 -11.57
CA ASN A 344 -10.97 -2.59 -12.04
C ASN A 344 -10.65 -2.49 -13.55
N ARG A 345 -9.68 -3.27 -14.04
CA ARG A 345 -9.31 -3.31 -15.47
C ARG A 345 -10.48 -3.79 -16.32
N LEU A 346 -11.09 -4.91 -15.96
CA LEU A 346 -12.24 -5.47 -16.68
C LEU A 346 -13.46 -4.53 -16.62
N THR A 347 -13.68 -3.84 -15.50
CA THR A 347 -14.77 -2.84 -15.40
C THR A 347 -14.53 -1.65 -16.33
N ASN A 348 -13.30 -1.15 -16.43
CA ASN A 348 -12.96 -0.07 -17.35
C ASN A 348 -13.11 -0.52 -18.81
N LEU A 349 -12.57 -1.69 -19.17
CA LEU A 349 -12.71 -2.25 -20.52
C LEU A 349 -14.19 -2.49 -20.88
N ARG A 350 -14.98 -3.03 -19.96
CA ARG A 350 -16.43 -3.20 -20.18
C ARG A 350 -17.14 -1.87 -20.40
N THR A 351 -16.74 -0.84 -19.67
CA THR A 351 -17.31 0.52 -19.82
C THR A 351 -16.97 1.11 -21.18
N ILE A 352 -15.73 0.94 -21.65
CA ILE A 352 -15.29 1.32 -23.00
C ILE A 352 -16.09 0.58 -24.07
N ALA A 353 -16.18 -0.75 -23.96
CA ALA A 353 -16.92 -1.58 -24.92
C ALA A 353 -18.40 -1.20 -25.00
N ARG A 354 -19.04 -1.01 -23.84
CA ARG A 354 -20.48 -0.74 -23.76
C ARG A 354 -20.87 0.65 -24.20
N HIS A 355 -20.13 1.67 -23.76
CA HIS A 355 -20.53 3.08 -23.88
C HIS A 355 -19.69 3.89 -24.87
N GLY A 356 -18.55 3.38 -25.30
CA GLY A 356 -17.71 4.01 -26.31
C GLY A 356 -17.80 3.30 -27.65
N LEU A 357 -17.53 1.98 -27.65
CA LEU A 357 -17.58 1.18 -28.89
C LEU A 357 -19.00 0.74 -29.26
N HIS A 358 -19.93 0.73 -28.30
CA HIS A 358 -21.27 0.16 -28.45
C HIS A 358 -21.27 -1.30 -28.96
N ASP A 359 -20.25 -2.07 -28.57
CA ASP A 359 -20.04 -3.43 -29.06
C ASP A 359 -20.55 -4.47 -28.04
N PRO A 360 -21.71 -5.12 -28.29
CA PRO A 360 -22.29 -6.09 -27.36
C PRO A 360 -21.49 -7.39 -27.28
N GLU A 361 -20.73 -7.75 -28.32
CA GLU A 361 -19.93 -8.97 -28.35
C GLU A 361 -18.74 -8.84 -27.39
N ILE A 362 -18.02 -7.72 -27.43
CA ILE A 362 -16.93 -7.44 -26.48
C ILE A 362 -17.45 -7.38 -25.04
N VAL A 363 -18.64 -6.81 -24.81
CA VAL A 363 -19.27 -6.81 -23.49
C VAL A 363 -19.55 -8.23 -23.02
N ALA A 364 -20.10 -9.09 -23.88
CA ALA A 364 -20.36 -10.49 -23.57
C ALA A 364 -19.06 -11.26 -23.26
N HIS A 365 -17.99 -11.05 -24.04
CA HIS A 365 -16.68 -11.64 -23.76
C HIS A 365 -16.17 -11.28 -22.37
N ILE A 366 -16.22 -10.00 -22.00
CA ILE A 366 -15.76 -9.55 -20.68
C ILE A 366 -16.65 -10.12 -19.57
N ASP A 367 -17.96 -10.15 -19.75
CA ASP A 367 -18.89 -10.69 -18.75
C ASP A 367 -18.68 -12.19 -18.52
N VAL A 368 -18.44 -12.98 -19.57
CA VAL A 368 -18.07 -14.41 -19.46
C VAL A 368 -16.73 -14.58 -18.76
N LEU A 369 -15.71 -13.78 -19.12
CA LEU A 369 -14.39 -13.86 -18.48
C LEU A 369 -14.44 -13.49 -16.99
N LYS A 370 -15.30 -12.55 -16.60
CA LYS A 370 -15.52 -12.22 -15.18
C LYS A 370 -16.08 -13.40 -14.39
N VAL A 371 -16.91 -14.25 -15.02
CA VAL A 371 -17.43 -15.46 -14.41
C VAL A 371 -16.38 -16.58 -14.43
N ALA A 372 -15.68 -16.78 -15.54
CA ALA A 372 -14.66 -17.82 -15.68
C ALA A 372 -13.51 -17.66 -14.67
N TYR A 373 -13.09 -16.42 -14.41
CA TYR A 373 -12.02 -16.10 -13.46
C TYR A 373 -12.55 -15.51 -12.14
N HIS A 374 -13.76 -15.91 -11.71
CA HIS A 374 -14.43 -15.29 -10.55
C HIS A 374 -13.57 -15.27 -9.28
N ASP A 375 -12.76 -16.31 -9.04
CA ASP A 375 -11.82 -16.41 -7.90
C ASP A 375 -10.78 -15.28 -7.87
N TYR A 376 -10.48 -14.69 -9.03
CA TYR A 376 -9.50 -13.61 -9.20
C TYR A 376 -10.15 -12.25 -9.48
N VAL A 377 -11.48 -12.22 -9.69
CA VAL A 377 -12.26 -10.99 -9.89
C VAL A 377 -12.81 -10.52 -8.55
N VAL A 378 -11.89 -10.05 -7.70
CA VAL A 378 -12.19 -9.59 -6.35
C VAL A 378 -12.97 -8.28 -6.42
N LEU A 379 -14.23 -8.33 -6.01
CA LEU A 379 -15.03 -7.13 -5.79
C LEU A 379 -14.59 -6.45 -4.49
N PRO A 380 -14.83 -5.13 -4.33
CA PRO A 380 -14.50 -4.45 -3.10
C PRO A 380 -15.23 -5.09 -1.92
N GLU A 381 -14.49 -5.86 -1.12
CA GLU A 381 -14.98 -6.31 0.16
C GLU A 381 -15.22 -5.11 1.07
N GLN A 382 -16.21 -5.30 1.91
CA GLN A 382 -16.78 -4.28 2.75
C GLN A 382 -15.87 -3.92 3.95
N MET A 383 -15.00 -4.83 4.36
CA MET A 383 -13.91 -4.62 5.32
C MET A 383 -12.80 -5.62 4.99
N THR A 384 -11.55 -5.17 4.88
CA THR A 384 -10.43 -6.08 4.66
C THR A 384 -10.14 -6.90 5.92
N GLU A 385 -9.59 -8.10 5.76
CA GLU A 385 -9.16 -8.95 6.88
C GLU A 385 -8.22 -8.20 7.86
N GLU A 386 -7.28 -7.41 7.34
CA GLU A 386 -6.39 -6.55 8.14
C GLU A 386 -7.17 -5.50 8.97
N ALA A 387 -8.20 -4.90 8.39
CA ALA A 387 -9.02 -3.90 9.08
C ALA A 387 -9.90 -4.57 10.14
N ASP A 388 -10.46 -5.75 9.86
CA ASP A 388 -11.23 -6.54 10.82
C ASP A 388 -10.38 -6.93 12.03
N GLN A 389 -9.18 -7.45 11.77
CA GLN A 389 -8.22 -7.85 12.80
C GLN A 389 -7.82 -6.65 13.70
N THR A 390 -7.55 -5.50 13.09
CA THR A 390 -7.29 -4.24 13.82
C THR A 390 -8.47 -3.87 14.71
N CYS A 391 -9.71 -3.97 14.20
CA CYS A 391 -10.91 -3.63 14.96
C CYS A 391 -11.09 -4.55 16.17
N ARG A 392 -10.99 -5.87 15.97
CA ARG A 392 -11.06 -6.86 17.07
C ARG A 392 -10.01 -6.60 18.13
N MET A 393 -8.78 -6.31 17.70
CA MET A 393 -7.67 -5.99 18.59
C MET A 393 -8.00 -4.78 19.47
N LEU A 394 -8.46 -3.66 18.88
CA LEU A 394 -8.82 -2.46 19.63
C LEU A 394 -10.03 -2.67 20.57
N GLN A 395 -10.99 -3.49 20.17
CA GLN A 395 -12.18 -3.81 20.96
C GLN A 395 -11.84 -4.63 22.21
N HIS A 396 -10.87 -5.54 22.14
CA HIS A 396 -10.52 -6.45 23.24
C HIS A 396 -9.29 -6.02 24.04
N ARG A 397 -8.53 -5.01 23.59
CA ARG A 397 -7.32 -4.51 24.25
C ARG A 397 -7.44 -3.02 24.60
N PRO A 398 -7.96 -2.69 25.81
CA PRO A 398 -8.10 -1.31 26.26
C PRO A 398 -6.80 -0.51 26.23
N ASP A 399 -5.65 -1.17 26.44
CA ASP A 399 -4.32 -0.56 26.35
C ASP A 399 -4.00 -0.06 24.94
N LEU A 400 -4.42 -0.80 23.90
CA LEU A 400 -4.23 -0.42 22.50
C LEU A 400 -5.23 0.64 22.06
N ALA A 401 -6.48 0.57 22.54
CA ALA A 401 -7.45 1.65 22.37
C ALA A 401 -6.96 2.97 23.00
N ALA A 402 -6.40 2.91 24.21
CA ALA A 402 -5.81 4.08 24.86
C ALA A 402 -4.63 4.64 24.07
N ARG A 403 -3.75 3.79 23.50
CA ARG A 403 -2.67 4.24 22.63
C ARG A 403 -3.18 4.91 21.36
N PHE A 404 -4.23 4.38 20.76
CA PHE A 404 -4.85 4.97 19.57
C PHE A 404 -5.40 6.37 19.86
N VAL A 405 -6.18 6.52 20.93
CA VAL A 405 -6.77 7.79 21.34
C VAL A 405 -5.70 8.82 21.74
N ASN A 406 -4.65 8.40 22.44
CA ASN A 406 -3.55 9.27 22.87
C ASN A 406 -2.42 9.40 21.84
N ALA A 407 -2.58 8.85 20.65
CA ALA A 407 -1.59 8.92 19.58
C ALA A 407 -1.20 10.37 19.23
N PRO A 408 -2.13 11.34 19.07
CA PRO A 408 -1.76 12.71 18.70
C PRO A 408 -0.77 13.33 19.68
N SER A 409 -1.09 13.34 20.98
CA SER A 409 -0.26 13.93 22.04
C SER A 409 1.07 13.20 22.21
N THR A 410 1.07 11.87 22.09
CA THR A 410 2.29 11.06 22.18
C THR A 410 3.24 11.38 21.04
N LEU A 411 2.73 11.47 19.81
CA LEU A 411 3.53 11.82 18.63
C LEU A 411 4.04 13.25 18.71
N ALA A 412 3.21 14.22 19.11
CA ALA A 412 3.62 15.61 19.24
C ALA A 412 4.78 15.76 20.23
N ARG A 413 4.68 15.15 21.42
CA ARG A 413 5.76 15.18 22.42
C ARG A 413 7.04 14.54 21.91
N ASN A 414 6.94 13.41 21.21
CA ASN A 414 8.12 12.73 20.64
C ASN A 414 8.75 13.57 19.52
N ALA A 415 7.94 14.25 18.71
CA ALA A 415 8.41 15.16 17.68
C ALA A 415 9.11 16.39 18.27
N GLU A 416 8.57 17.03 19.31
CA GLU A 416 9.23 18.16 19.98
C GLU A 416 10.59 17.77 20.57
N ALA A 417 10.67 16.60 21.22
CA ALA A 417 11.94 16.10 21.73
C ALA A 417 12.96 15.86 20.60
N ALA A 418 12.52 15.26 19.49
CA ALA A 418 13.38 15.03 18.33
C ALA A 418 13.79 16.32 17.61
N LEU A 419 12.93 17.35 17.59
CA LEU A 419 13.26 18.67 17.05
C LEU A 419 14.35 19.34 17.89
N ALA A 420 14.19 19.34 19.22
CA ALA A 420 15.19 19.91 20.12
C ALA A 420 16.56 19.20 20.00
N GLU A 421 16.55 17.87 19.87
CA GLU A 421 17.78 17.09 19.62
C GLU A 421 18.42 17.41 18.26
N ALA A 422 17.63 17.59 17.22
CA ALA A 422 18.11 17.93 15.88
C ALA A 422 18.70 19.34 15.83
N GLU A 423 18.04 20.30 16.46
CA GLU A 423 18.51 21.69 16.58
C GLU A 423 19.82 21.76 17.36
N ALA A 424 19.91 21.07 18.50
CA ALA A 424 21.14 21.01 19.29
C ALA A 424 22.31 20.36 18.52
N ALA A 425 22.02 19.47 17.57
CA ALA A 425 23.01 18.80 16.73
C ALA A 425 23.28 19.50 15.38
N ASP A 426 22.57 20.59 15.07
CA ASP A 426 22.53 21.24 13.74
C ASP A 426 22.31 20.24 12.58
N ASP A 427 21.46 19.23 12.83
CA ASP A 427 21.23 18.11 11.92
C ASP A 427 19.92 18.30 11.15
N ARG A 428 20.03 18.92 9.98
CA ARG A 428 18.89 19.23 9.09
C ARG A 428 18.09 17.99 8.67
N ASP A 429 18.73 16.83 8.52
CA ASP A 429 18.03 15.60 8.12
C ASP A 429 17.18 15.07 9.28
N LYS A 430 17.71 15.11 10.51
CA LYS A 430 16.92 14.78 11.71
C LYS A 430 15.80 15.77 11.95
N GLU A 431 16.04 17.05 11.71
CA GLU A 431 15.03 18.09 11.82
C GLU A 431 13.87 17.83 10.85
N ASP A 432 14.16 17.49 9.58
CA ASP A 432 13.13 17.16 8.59
C ASP A 432 12.30 15.93 8.99
N VAL A 433 12.93 14.90 9.55
CA VAL A 433 12.23 13.71 10.07
C VAL A 433 11.35 14.07 11.26
N ALA A 434 11.83 14.93 12.17
CA ALA A 434 11.07 15.35 13.35
C ALA A 434 9.86 16.24 12.97
N LEU A 435 10.02 17.15 12.00
CA LEU A 435 8.91 17.93 11.44
C LEU A 435 7.87 17.03 10.76
N ARG A 436 8.30 16.01 10.01
CA ARG A 436 7.40 14.99 9.44
C ARG A 436 6.67 14.22 10.54
N LEU A 437 7.33 13.89 11.65
CA LEU A 437 6.68 13.24 12.79
C LEU A 437 5.63 14.16 13.45
N TYR A 438 5.89 15.46 13.53
CA TYR A 438 4.90 16.43 14.02
C TYR A 438 3.70 16.55 13.06
N ALA A 439 3.93 16.55 11.75
CA ALA A 439 2.86 16.50 10.76
C ALA A 439 1.99 15.24 10.96
N ALA A 440 2.60 14.09 11.28
CA ALA A 440 1.88 12.87 11.62
C ALA A 440 1.03 13.06 12.89
N ALA A 441 1.53 13.74 13.93
CA ALA A 441 0.75 14.08 15.12
C ALA A 441 -0.50 14.89 14.79
N ALA A 442 -0.38 15.93 13.96
CA ALA A 442 -1.51 16.74 13.52
C ALA A 442 -2.52 15.93 12.68
N LEU A 443 -2.04 15.03 11.82
CA LEU A 443 -2.92 14.11 11.07
C LEU A 443 -3.69 13.17 11.97
N HIS A 444 -3.03 12.61 12.99
CA HIS A 444 -3.69 11.78 14.00
C HIS A 444 -4.71 12.57 14.80
N ALA A 445 -4.42 13.83 15.18
CA ALA A 445 -5.37 14.69 15.90
C ALA A 445 -6.67 14.88 15.12
N ILE A 446 -6.56 15.17 13.81
CA ILE A 446 -7.72 15.29 12.92
C ILE A 446 -8.48 13.97 12.82
N GLN A 447 -7.77 12.85 12.62
CA GLN A 447 -8.37 11.53 12.43
C GLN A 447 -9.03 10.99 13.70
N ALA A 448 -8.46 11.25 14.88
CA ALA A 448 -9.02 10.86 16.17
C ALA A 448 -10.28 11.66 16.52
N SER A 449 -10.32 12.94 16.15
CA SER A 449 -11.50 13.81 16.32
C SER A 449 -12.67 13.39 15.43
N ARG A 450 -12.46 13.29 14.11
CA ARG A 450 -13.46 12.74 13.17
C ARG A 450 -12.74 12.22 11.92
N PRO A 451 -12.76 10.90 11.65
CA PRO A 451 -11.85 10.32 10.68
C PRO A 451 -12.27 10.65 9.23
N LEU A 452 -11.40 11.34 8.50
CA LEU A 452 -11.60 11.76 7.13
C LEU A 452 -11.01 10.76 6.13
N ARG A 453 -11.42 10.82 4.86
CA ARG A 453 -10.72 10.05 3.81
C ARG A 453 -9.36 10.70 3.54
N THR A 454 -8.37 9.90 3.13
CA THR A 454 -7.01 10.39 2.82
C THR A 454 -7.02 11.53 1.80
N SER A 455 -7.89 11.48 0.79
CA SER A 455 -8.04 12.56 -0.19
C SER A 455 -8.49 13.88 0.46
N ASN A 456 -9.33 13.82 1.49
CA ASN A 456 -9.79 15.01 2.22
C ASN A 456 -8.71 15.58 3.14
N LEU A 457 -7.89 14.73 3.75
CA LEU A 457 -6.71 15.19 4.49
C LEU A 457 -5.70 15.92 3.59
N ILE A 458 -5.41 15.33 2.41
CA ILE A 458 -4.48 15.92 1.44
C ILE A 458 -5.00 17.26 0.91
N ALA A 459 -6.31 17.36 0.67
CA ALA A 459 -6.95 18.57 0.17
C ALA A 459 -7.36 19.58 1.25
N LEU A 460 -7.03 19.34 2.54
CA LEU A 460 -7.40 20.21 3.65
C LEU A 460 -6.64 21.54 3.56
N ARG A 461 -7.39 22.66 3.56
CA ARG A 461 -6.85 24.01 3.38
C ARG A 461 -7.04 24.88 4.60
N HIS A 462 -6.00 25.59 5.02
CA HIS A 462 -6.07 26.59 6.10
C HIS A 462 -6.57 27.94 5.62
N ARG A 463 -6.43 28.24 4.32
CA ARG A 463 -6.96 29.45 3.66
C ARG A 463 -7.54 29.13 2.29
N GLY A 464 -8.37 30.02 1.77
CA GLY A 464 -8.99 29.87 0.45
C GLY A 464 -8.03 30.10 -0.73
N SER A 465 -8.48 29.73 -1.92
CA SER A 465 -8.01 30.23 -3.22
C SER A 465 -9.12 31.06 -3.88
N ALA A 466 -8.85 31.58 -5.08
CA ALA A 466 -9.82 32.36 -5.84
C ALA A 466 -11.15 31.59 -6.08
N GLU A 467 -11.09 30.27 -6.26
CA GLU A 467 -12.27 29.45 -6.58
C GLU A 467 -12.91 28.75 -5.37
N ILE A 468 -12.23 28.65 -4.23
CA ILE A 468 -12.73 27.88 -3.08
C ILE A 468 -12.25 28.41 -1.73
N GLY A 469 -13.14 28.40 -0.73
CA GLY A 469 -12.80 28.78 0.65
C GLY A 469 -11.80 27.83 1.32
N GLY A 470 -11.19 28.34 2.40
CA GLY A 470 -10.43 27.52 3.34
C GLY A 470 -11.35 26.61 4.15
N ASN A 471 -10.84 25.48 4.61
CA ASN A 471 -11.60 24.55 5.44
C ASN A 471 -11.45 24.85 6.93
N VAL A 472 -10.35 25.46 7.36
CA VAL A 472 -10.07 25.70 8.78
C VAL A 472 -10.61 27.05 9.24
N THR A 473 -11.38 27.04 10.32
CA THR A 473 -11.81 28.24 11.06
C THR A 473 -11.45 28.06 12.54
N TRP A 474 -10.74 29.04 13.12
CA TRP A 474 -10.44 29.04 14.54
C TRP A 474 -11.56 29.74 15.30
N ILE A 475 -12.31 28.99 16.11
CA ILE A 475 -13.30 29.54 17.03
C ILE A 475 -12.56 30.15 18.24
N ARG A 476 -11.53 29.44 18.73
CA ARG A 476 -10.56 29.97 19.69
C ARG A 476 -9.16 29.47 19.31
N LYS A 477 -8.25 30.40 19.00
CA LYS A 477 -6.88 30.09 18.58
C LYS A 477 -6.20 29.13 19.55
N GLY A 478 -5.65 28.03 19.04
CA GLY A 478 -4.94 27.02 19.85
C GLY A 478 -5.82 26.11 20.72
N GLU A 479 -7.13 26.34 20.78
CA GLU A 479 -8.02 25.60 21.70
C GLU A 479 -9.24 24.99 21.01
N HIS A 480 -9.75 25.62 19.94
CA HIS A 480 -10.88 25.13 19.18
C HIS A 480 -10.77 25.50 17.71
N ALA A 481 -10.57 24.49 16.86
CA ALA A 481 -10.66 24.60 15.41
C ALA A 481 -11.91 23.87 14.89
N GLU A 482 -12.58 24.49 13.93
CA GLU A 482 -13.59 23.87 13.09
C GLU A 482 -12.98 23.62 11.70
N LEU A 483 -13.00 22.38 11.23
CA LEU A 483 -12.67 22.01 9.86
C LEU A 483 -13.95 21.69 9.11
N ARG A 484 -14.35 22.56 8.18
CA ARG A 484 -15.60 22.42 7.43
C ARG A 484 -15.33 22.07 5.97
N PHE A 485 -15.94 20.99 5.51
CA PHE A 485 -15.98 20.55 4.12
C PHE A 485 -17.39 20.72 3.57
N LEU A 486 -17.51 21.43 2.46
CA LEU A 486 -18.80 21.72 1.82
C LEU A 486 -19.25 20.57 0.92
N GLN A 487 -20.51 20.66 0.46
CA GLN A 487 -21.00 19.81 -0.63
C GLN A 487 -20.05 19.95 -1.83
N GLY A 488 -19.85 18.87 -2.57
CA GLY A 488 -18.83 18.81 -3.61
C GLY A 488 -17.47 18.31 -3.11
N GLU A 489 -17.02 18.65 -1.90
CA GLU A 489 -15.64 18.37 -1.46
C GLU A 489 -15.40 16.95 -0.93
N ILE A 490 -16.44 16.30 -0.42
CA ILE A 490 -16.36 14.93 0.10
C ILE A 490 -17.20 13.95 -0.72
N LYS A 491 -16.88 12.66 -0.61
CA LYS A 491 -17.74 11.59 -1.13
C LYS A 491 -19.06 11.56 -0.33
N ASN A 492 -20.15 11.30 -1.04
CA ASN A 492 -21.56 11.40 -0.62
C ASN A 492 -22.16 12.81 -0.61
N ASP A 493 -21.38 13.84 -0.94
CA ASP A 493 -21.92 15.21 -1.17
C ASP A 493 -22.59 15.85 0.05
N GLN A 494 -22.19 15.43 1.25
CA GLN A 494 -22.67 16.00 2.50
C GLN A 494 -21.72 17.09 3.01
N VAL A 495 -22.24 17.97 3.88
CA VAL A 495 -21.38 18.87 4.66
C VAL A 495 -20.80 18.09 5.83
N VAL A 496 -19.48 18.19 6.03
CA VAL A 496 -18.79 17.56 7.15
C VAL A 496 -18.03 18.60 7.94
N THR A 497 -18.25 18.58 9.25
CA THR A 497 -17.59 19.45 10.21
C THR A 497 -16.78 18.60 11.19
N VAL A 498 -15.51 18.90 11.36
CA VAL A 498 -14.63 18.29 12.35
C VAL A 498 -14.29 19.34 13.39
N HIS A 499 -14.59 19.08 14.66
CA HIS A 499 -14.15 19.94 15.75
C HIS A 499 -12.90 19.33 16.38
N LEU A 500 -11.81 20.09 16.38
CA LEU A 500 -10.64 19.79 17.20
C LEU A 500 -10.73 20.66 18.45
N LEU A 501 -10.58 20.04 19.61
CA LEU A 501 -10.71 20.68 20.92
C LEU A 501 -9.47 20.42 21.77
N GLY A 502 -9.13 21.39 22.62
CA GLY A 502 -8.08 21.24 23.63
C GLY A 502 -6.72 20.86 23.02
N GLU A 503 -6.18 19.72 23.43
CA GLU A 503 -4.86 19.25 22.99
C GLU A 503 -4.78 19.06 21.47
N ASP A 504 -5.80 18.45 20.84
CA ASP A 504 -5.79 18.20 19.40
C ASP A 504 -5.80 19.51 18.60
N ALA A 505 -6.54 20.50 19.08
CA ALA A 505 -6.53 21.85 18.51
C ALA A 505 -5.16 22.51 18.66
N ARG A 506 -4.52 22.34 19.82
CA ARG A 506 -3.19 22.89 20.08
C ARG A 506 -2.13 22.27 19.19
N ILE A 507 -2.17 20.96 18.98
CA ILE A 507 -1.25 20.26 18.05
C ILE A 507 -1.41 20.82 16.64
N LEU A 508 -2.64 20.97 16.14
CA LEU A 508 -2.86 21.56 14.81
C LEU A 508 -2.38 23.02 14.75
N TRP A 509 -2.63 23.80 15.80
CA TRP A 509 -2.19 25.19 15.90
C TRP A 509 -0.67 25.30 15.82
N THR A 510 0.05 24.56 16.66
CA THR A 510 1.52 24.54 16.69
C THR A 510 2.11 24.07 15.36
N TRP A 511 1.50 23.06 14.73
CA TRP A 511 1.88 22.67 13.38
C TRP A 511 1.76 23.85 12.41
N MET A 512 0.61 24.54 12.37
CA MET A 512 0.38 25.58 11.38
C MET A 512 1.21 26.85 11.60
N GLU A 513 1.36 27.29 12.85
CA GLU A 513 1.97 28.58 13.18
C GLU A 513 3.50 28.50 13.36
N VAL A 514 4.02 27.33 13.75
CA VAL A 514 5.45 27.14 14.05
C VAL A 514 6.09 26.20 13.03
N HIS A 515 5.72 24.92 13.09
CA HIS A 515 6.48 23.86 12.41
C HIS A 515 6.28 23.85 10.89
N ARG A 516 5.10 24.27 10.40
CA ARG A 516 4.80 24.31 8.96
C ARG A 516 5.68 25.31 8.23
N LYS A 517 5.96 26.48 8.82
CA LYS A 517 6.85 27.48 8.23
C LYS A 517 8.26 26.92 8.08
N ARG A 518 8.79 26.33 9.15
CA ARG A 518 10.11 25.70 9.13
C ARG A 518 10.19 24.53 8.15
N PHE A 519 9.13 23.73 8.04
CA PHE A 519 9.04 22.63 7.08
C PHE A 519 9.07 23.10 5.62
N LEU A 520 8.43 24.23 5.31
CA LEU A 520 8.49 24.84 3.98
C LEU A 520 9.91 25.31 3.66
N GLU A 521 10.55 26.03 4.59
CA GLU A 521 11.92 26.54 4.45
C GLU A 521 12.93 25.40 4.25
N LEU A 522 12.87 24.37 5.08
CA LEU A 522 13.81 23.26 5.06
C LEU A 522 13.79 22.47 3.75
N ARG A 523 12.62 22.42 3.10
CA ARG A 523 12.37 21.67 1.87
C ARG A 523 12.30 22.54 0.61
N ASP A 524 12.60 23.83 0.71
CA ASP A 524 12.50 24.78 -0.39
C ASP A 524 11.13 24.72 -1.10
N LEU A 525 10.06 24.69 -0.29
CA LEU A 525 8.69 24.65 -0.78
C LEU A 525 8.08 26.04 -0.75
N SER A 526 7.44 26.42 -1.86
CA SER A 526 6.58 27.61 -1.88
C SER A 526 5.40 27.46 -0.92
N ASP A 527 5.00 28.55 -0.28
CA ASP A 527 3.80 28.56 0.55
C ASP A 527 2.55 28.22 -0.29
N SER A 528 1.60 27.54 0.34
CA SER A 528 0.41 26.99 -0.29
C SER A 528 -0.82 27.10 0.64
N PRO A 529 -2.05 26.98 0.12
CA PRO A 529 -3.24 27.03 0.97
C PRO A 529 -3.44 25.77 1.83
N TYR A 530 -2.65 24.71 1.63
CA TYR A 530 -2.86 23.42 2.26
C TYR A 530 -2.25 23.35 3.66
N VAL A 531 -2.96 22.72 4.59
CA VAL A 531 -2.47 22.45 5.97
C VAL A 531 -1.19 21.62 5.91
N PHE A 532 -1.13 20.64 5.02
CA PHE A 532 0.03 19.79 4.76
C PHE A 532 0.63 20.11 3.39
N PRO A 533 1.66 20.97 3.32
CA PRO A 533 2.18 21.48 2.06
C PRO A 533 3.05 20.45 1.32
N GLY A 534 3.24 20.69 0.02
CA GLY A 534 4.10 19.89 -0.86
C GLY A 534 4.07 20.44 -2.28
N ALA A 535 4.57 19.66 -3.25
CA ALA A 535 4.60 20.06 -4.66
C ALA A 535 3.50 19.39 -5.51
N ALA A 536 2.56 18.66 -4.91
CA ALA A 536 1.54 17.93 -5.67
C ALA A 536 0.30 18.78 -5.94
N ARG A 537 -0.54 18.31 -6.87
CA ARG A 537 -1.92 18.76 -7.05
C ARG A 537 -2.85 17.71 -6.45
N PRO A 538 -3.94 18.11 -5.75
CA PRO A 538 -4.93 17.15 -5.27
C PRO A 538 -5.49 16.30 -6.42
N ARG A 539 -5.64 15.00 -6.15
CA ARG A 539 -6.22 14.02 -7.09
C ARG A 539 -7.66 13.69 -6.69
N PHE A 540 -8.43 13.13 -7.61
CA PHE A 540 -9.82 12.68 -7.38
C PHE A 540 -10.80 13.80 -6.99
N VAL A 541 -10.52 15.03 -7.41
CA VAL A 541 -11.39 16.19 -7.21
C VAL A 541 -12.56 16.13 -8.20
N LYS A 542 -13.79 16.46 -7.79
CA LYS A 542 -14.94 16.46 -8.72
C LYS A 542 -14.73 17.53 -9.79
N ASP A 543 -15.27 17.30 -11.00
CA ASP A 543 -15.05 18.20 -12.16
C ASP A 543 -15.50 19.66 -11.91
N ALA A 544 -16.46 19.87 -11.00
CA ALA A 544 -16.93 21.21 -10.60
C ALA A 544 -15.98 21.97 -9.65
N ILE A 545 -14.90 21.34 -9.18
CA ILE A 545 -13.98 21.94 -8.19
C ILE A 545 -12.57 22.00 -8.78
N THR A 546 -11.99 23.19 -8.80
CA THR A 546 -10.59 23.41 -9.16
C THR A 546 -9.79 23.68 -7.89
N LEU A 547 -8.74 22.87 -7.66
CA LEU A 547 -7.81 23.06 -6.55
C LEU A 547 -6.39 23.36 -7.06
N PRO A 548 -5.66 24.32 -6.44
CA PRO A 548 -4.32 24.71 -6.86
C PRO A 548 -3.26 23.63 -6.53
N LYS A 549 -2.07 23.73 -7.11
CA LYS A 549 -0.90 22.95 -6.69
C LYS A 549 -0.48 23.38 -5.27
N GLY A 550 0.26 22.53 -4.57
CA GLY A 550 0.90 22.87 -3.30
C GLY A 550 0.60 21.93 -2.14
N CYS A 551 -0.08 20.81 -2.40
CA CYS A 551 -0.41 19.83 -1.36
C CYS A 551 0.66 18.73 -1.26
N MET A 552 0.67 18.02 -0.14
CA MET A 552 1.45 16.80 0.01
C MET A 552 1.01 15.72 -1.00
N ALA A 553 1.97 14.99 -1.57
CA ALA A 553 1.65 13.87 -2.46
C ALA A 553 1.10 12.67 -1.65
N PRO A 554 0.22 11.82 -2.23
CA PRO A 554 -0.29 10.65 -1.52
C PRO A 554 0.80 9.68 -1.01
N ALA A 555 1.91 9.54 -1.74
CA ALA A 555 3.03 8.71 -1.31
C ALA A 555 3.72 9.28 -0.07
N THR A 556 4.05 10.57 -0.09
CA THR A 556 4.64 11.28 1.06
C THR A 556 3.70 11.28 2.27
N MET A 557 2.40 11.45 2.05
CA MET A 557 1.38 11.35 3.09
C MET A 557 1.38 9.95 3.74
N ALA A 558 1.53 8.89 2.95
CA ALA A 558 1.65 7.53 3.47
C ALA A 558 2.95 7.31 4.26
N GLU A 559 4.07 7.89 3.83
CA GLU A 559 5.35 7.85 4.55
C GLU A 559 5.28 8.59 5.89
N VAL A 560 4.68 9.79 5.91
CA VAL A 560 4.46 10.57 7.14
C VAL A 560 3.58 9.79 8.10
N TRP A 561 2.50 9.19 7.60
CA TRP A 561 1.62 8.36 8.41
C TRP A 561 2.35 7.13 8.98
N ALA A 562 3.09 6.40 8.14
CA ALA A 562 3.87 5.24 8.57
C ALA A 562 4.91 5.61 9.63
N LEU A 563 5.55 6.77 9.49
CA LEU A 563 6.47 7.29 10.50
C LEU A 563 5.75 7.44 11.86
N GLY A 564 4.55 8.01 11.90
CA GLY A 564 3.76 8.10 13.13
C GLY A 564 3.35 6.72 13.67
N ASP A 565 2.79 5.87 12.82
CA ASP A 565 2.33 4.54 13.22
C ASP A 565 3.48 3.66 13.75
N GLU A 566 4.70 3.78 13.23
CA GLU A 566 5.86 3.05 13.76
C GLU A 566 6.17 3.39 15.24
N ARG A 567 5.79 4.57 15.71
CA ARG A 567 6.00 5.00 17.10
C ARG A 567 4.88 4.59 18.02
N ILE A 568 3.66 4.47 17.50
CA ILE A 568 2.48 4.00 18.28
C ILE A 568 2.36 2.48 18.23
N GLY A 569 2.84 1.85 17.15
CA GLY A 569 2.97 0.41 16.94
C GLY A 569 1.66 -0.32 16.68
N LEU A 570 0.67 0.32 16.05
CA LEU A 570 -0.66 -0.25 15.83
C LEU A 570 -0.84 -0.86 14.43
N GLY A 571 -0.05 -0.47 13.43
CA GLY A 571 -0.18 -0.98 12.07
C GLY A 571 -1.35 -0.39 11.30
N ILE A 572 -1.89 0.74 11.75
CA ILE A 572 -3.13 1.27 11.19
C ILE A 572 -2.82 2.18 10.01
N SER A 573 -3.56 2.04 8.92
CA SER A 573 -3.54 3.00 7.82
C SER A 573 -4.47 4.19 8.11
N PRO A 574 -4.35 5.33 7.38
CA PRO A 574 -5.31 6.42 7.52
C PRO A 574 -6.76 5.98 7.24
N HIS A 575 -6.94 4.99 6.36
CA HIS A 575 -8.26 4.43 6.11
C HIS A 575 -8.75 3.57 7.28
N ALA A 576 -7.86 2.77 7.88
CA ALA A 576 -8.16 1.93 9.04
C ALA A 576 -8.61 2.74 10.27
N CYS A 577 -8.18 4.01 10.42
CA CYS A 577 -8.70 4.90 11.46
C CYS A 577 -10.22 5.04 11.43
N ARG A 578 -10.83 5.04 10.24
CA ARG A 578 -12.29 5.10 10.11
C ARG A 578 -12.94 3.85 10.71
N HIS A 579 -12.36 2.68 10.49
CA HIS A 579 -12.84 1.42 11.07
C HIS A 579 -12.60 1.37 12.59
N ALA A 580 -11.43 1.81 13.04
CA ALA A 580 -11.06 1.89 14.46
C ALA A 580 -12.05 2.77 15.26
N ILE A 581 -12.31 4.00 14.81
CA ILE A 581 -13.24 4.92 15.49
C ILE A 581 -14.66 4.35 15.52
N ALA A 582 -15.15 3.80 14.41
CA ALA A 582 -16.48 3.20 14.36
C ALA A 582 -16.61 2.04 15.37
N THR A 583 -15.59 1.20 15.45
CA THR A 583 -15.52 0.07 16.37
C THR A 583 -15.47 0.56 17.82
N LEU A 584 -14.65 1.57 18.13
CA LEU A 584 -14.56 2.12 19.48
C LEU A 584 -15.87 2.78 19.92
N ILE A 585 -16.57 3.51 19.02
CA ILE A 585 -17.90 4.05 19.30
C ILE A 585 -18.87 2.93 19.67
N LEU A 586 -18.90 1.85 18.90
CA LEU A 586 -19.81 0.73 19.15
C LEU A 586 -19.38 -0.15 20.35
N ALA A 587 -18.10 -0.15 20.71
CA ALA A 587 -17.62 -0.80 21.93
C ALA A 587 -18.05 -0.02 23.18
N VAL A 588 -18.05 1.31 23.12
CA VAL A 588 -18.50 2.20 24.22
C VAL A 588 -20.02 2.30 24.28
N GLU A 589 -20.68 2.41 23.12
CA GLU A 589 -22.14 2.52 22.96
C GLU A 589 -22.67 1.43 22.01
N PRO A 590 -22.80 0.18 22.49
CA PRO A 590 -23.31 -0.92 21.69
C PRO A 590 -24.66 -0.62 21.05
N GLY A 591 -24.77 -0.91 19.74
CA GLY A 591 -26.00 -0.69 18.97
C GLY A 591 -26.25 0.74 18.51
N ASN A 592 -25.42 1.72 18.90
CA ASN A 592 -25.55 3.11 18.44
C ASN A 592 -24.98 3.33 17.02
N PHE A 593 -25.54 2.61 16.05
CA PHE A 593 -25.13 2.69 14.65
C PHE A 593 -25.36 4.08 14.05
N ALA A 594 -26.39 4.80 14.52
CA ALA A 594 -26.68 6.16 14.10
C ALA A 594 -25.52 7.12 14.45
N LYS A 595 -24.96 7.01 15.67
CA LYS A 595 -23.79 7.80 16.09
C LYS A 595 -22.57 7.49 15.24
N ALA A 596 -22.24 6.21 15.05
CA ALA A 596 -21.12 5.80 14.22
C ALA A 596 -21.30 6.28 12.75
N ALA A 597 -22.50 6.17 12.18
CA ALA A 597 -22.81 6.65 10.83
C ALA A 597 -22.66 8.17 10.71
N SER A 598 -23.16 8.91 11.68
CA SER A 598 -23.00 10.37 11.75
C SER A 598 -21.52 10.77 11.79
N VAL A 599 -20.71 10.15 12.65
CA VAL A 599 -19.26 10.42 12.74
C VAL A 599 -18.56 10.12 11.42
N LEU A 600 -18.87 8.99 10.79
CA LEU A 600 -18.24 8.58 9.51
C LEU A 600 -18.76 9.32 8.28
N SER A 601 -19.88 10.05 8.39
CA SER A 601 -20.62 10.62 7.26
C SER A 601 -21.07 9.55 6.27
N ASP A 602 -21.67 8.50 6.81
CA ASP A 602 -22.19 7.33 6.09
C ASP A 602 -23.64 7.05 6.48
N THR A 603 -24.26 6.04 5.86
CA THR A 603 -25.61 5.61 6.23
C THR A 603 -25.59 4.61 7.38
N GLU A 604 -26.63 4.61 8.21
CA GLU A 604 -26.77 3.65 9.31
C GLU A 604 -26.78 2.20 8.79
N GLU A 605 -27.47 1.95 7.68
CA GLU A 605 -27.49 0.64 7.01
C GLU A 605 -26.08 0.16 6.66
N THR A 606 -25.26 1.05 6.10
CA THR A 606 -23.87 0.76 5.76
C THR A 606 -23.12 0.40 7.04
N VAL A 607 -23.16 1.24 8.07
CA VAL A 607 -22.48 0.98 9.34
C VAL A 607 -22.93 -0.33 10.00
N ARG A 608 -24.23 -0.61 10.03
CA ARG A 608 -24.78 -1.86 10.59
C ARG A 608 -24.26 -3.08 9.84
N ARG A 609 -24.24 -3.02 8.51
CA ARG A 609 -23.73 -4.11 7.65
C ARG A 609 -22.23 -4.36 7.85
N HIS A 610 -21.44 -3.31 8.08
CA HIS A 610 -19.99 -3.39 8.23
C HIS A 610 -19.53 -3.72 9.65
N TYR A 611 -20.15 -3.12 10.67
CA TYR A 611 -19.67 -3.14 12.06
C TYR A 611 -20.67 -3.76 13.04
N GLY A 612 -21.87 -4.13 12.59
CA GLY A 612 -22.90 -4.72 13.48
C GLY A 612 -22.68 -6.17 13.86
N ARG A 613 -21.59 -6.81 13.39
CA ARG A 613 -21.32 -8.25 13.51
C ARG A 613 -21.30 -8.77 14.96
N ASP A 614 -20.98 -7.91 15.93
CA ASP A 614 -20.93 -8.27 17.36
C ASP A 614 -22.13 -7.81 18.21
N SER A 615 -23.13 -7.18 17.59
CA SER A 615 -24.33 -6.75 18.31
C SER A 615 -25.11 -7.91 18.92
N GLY A 616 -25.08 -9.09 18.28
CA GLY A 616 -25.73 -10.31 18.78
C GLY A 616 -25.00 -10.96 19.96
N GLU A 617 -23.67 -11.00 19.97
CA GLU A 617 -22.88 -11.55 21.08
C GLU A 617 -23.01 -10.68 22.34
N LEU A 618 -22.90 -9.35 22.18
CA LEU A 618 -23.07 -8.41 23.29
C LEU A 618 -24.51 -8.39 23.80
N ALA A 619 -25.51 -8.47 22.91
CA ALA A 619 -26.90 -8.64 23.33
C ALA A 619 -27.09 -9.95 24.11
N ALA A 620 -26.48 -11.06 23.66
CA ALA A 620 -26.52 -12.33 24.38
C ALA A 620 -25.83 -12.25 25.75
N LYS A 621 -24.68 -11.57 25.86
CA LYS A 621 -24.00 -11.30 27.14
C LYS A 621 -24.85 -10.44 28.06
N ALA A 622 -25.43 -9.34 27.56
CA ALA A 622 -26.29 -8.45 28.33
C ALA A 622 -27.57 -9.16 28.82
N VAL A 623 -28.20 -9.96 27.96
CA VAL A 623 -29.34 -10.82 28.32
C VAL A 623 -28.92 -11.83 29.39
N ARG A 624 -27.76 -12.47 29.26
CA ARG A 624 -27.23 -13.40 30.27
C ARG A 624 -26.98 -12.71 31.61
N THR A 625 -26.34 -11.54 31.62
CA THR A 625 -26.11 -10.74 32.84
C THR A 625 -27.44 -10.37 33.49
N ALA A 626 -28.39 -9.83 32.72
CA ALA A 626 -29.72 -9.47 33.23
C ALA A 626 -30.51 -10.69 33.75
N LEU A 627 -30.40 -11.85 33.10
CA LEU A 627 -31.02 -13.10 33.55
C LEU A 627 -30.38 -13.61 34.85
N LEU A 628 -29.07 -13.51 35.00
CA LEU A 628 -28.36 -13.90 36.23
C LEU A 628 -28.65 -12.95 37.39
N GLU A 629 -28.78 -11.65 37.12
CA GLU A 629 -29.15 -10.64 38.13
C GLU A 629 -30.61 -10.80 38.58
N ARG A 630 -31.55 -10.98 37.66
CA ARG A 630 -32.99 -11.10 37.98
C ARG A 630 -33.38 -12.49 38.48
N HIS A 631 -32.65 -13.52 38.06
CA HIS A 631 -32.95 -14.91 38.39
C HIS A 631 -31.66 -15.71 38.67
N PRO A 632 -30.98 -15.47 39.81
CA PRO A 632 -29.70 -16.10 40.12
C PRO A 632 -29.75 -17.64 40.15
N ASP A 633 -30.91 -18.23 40.46
CA ASP A 633 -31.11 -19.69 40.48
C ASP A 633 -31.79 -20.26 39.23
N ILE A 634 -31.91 -19.51 38.13
CA ILE A 634 -32.70 -19.92 36.96
C ILE A 634 -32.26 -21.27 36.40
N PHE A 635 -30.94 -21.51 36.32
CA PHE A 635 -30.39 -22.76 35.81
C PHE A 635 -30.56 -23.94 36.78
N LYS A 636 -30.59 -23.68 38.11
CA LYS A 636 -30.93 -24.69 39.12
C LYS A 636 -32.41 -25.10 39.01
N ARG A 637 -33.31 -24.13 38.84
CA ARG A 637 -34.75 -24.36 38.69
C ARG A 637 -35.10 -25.07 37.38
N MET A 638 -34.38 -24.77 36.29
CA MET A 638 -34.56 -25.46 35.01
C MET A 638 -34.04 -26.90 35.05
N LYS A 639 -32.89 -27.18 35.71
CA LYS A 639 -32.42 -28.56 35.93
C LYS A 639 -33.35 -29.37 36.82
N GLY A 640 -34.03 -28.75 37.80
CA GLY A 640 -35.02 -29.41 38.64
C GLY A 640 -36.34 -29.79 37.93
N ARG A 641 -36.61 -29.19 36.76
CA ARG A 641 -37.80 -29.47 35.92
C ARG A 641 -37.56 -30.52 34.83
N LEU A 642 -36.32 -30.96 34.64
CA LEU A 642 -35.92 -32.03 33.71
C LEU A 642 -35.79 -33.40 34.42
N LYS A 643 -36.30 -33.52 35.65
CA LYS A 643 -36.45 -34.79 36.36
C LYS A 643 -37.89 -35.26 36.32
#